data_AF-A0A925L1D1-F1
#
_entry.id   AF-A0A925L1D1-F1
#
_cell.length_a   1.000
_cell.length_b   1.000
_cell.length_c   1.000
_cell.angle_alpha   90.00
_cell.angle_beta   90.00
_cell.angle_gamma   90.00
#
_symmetry.space_group_name_H-M   'P 1'
#
loop_
_entity.id
_entity.type
_entity.pdbx_description
1 polymer ?
#
loop_
_entity_poly.entity_id
_entity_poly.type
_entity_poly.pdbx_seq_one_letter_code
_entity_poly.pdbx_strand_id
1 'polypeptide(L)'
;MLLRTRVTLIVSVTYCLLVGGLMFAGLKSEELADERYSQATLNGQEIFWQKLVENTVQRLETDARAIAAAANLANAVDRKDPTQVLVAAGPFAESLNARHSIARFEVVTRDGELLYSSRSLLDSATIDAGTVRSIVDGNRPVRGIHQDSNHTFTATLAFPLEGEKDVVGVAVLAADLTPPLNEFKTSTGSDIFLLDHSGHMALGTDDALWQVFDGKIPVRKSRMEMREVGGRFYSVVVLPLHDGVGRVIGALVTVRDFTATQSRQNLIRKVAIGAVIGFLGLVLGLFTVYLRRSFHPLDEAIAVLNALSRGDTSVTLEVKNEQDEIGRIAGTVGVFRENTIKLDLLQQRRERQRRRQELFIRMQMQGLSETLAEDARAAVEADLKQIEELASRKQSGDHEAGSDKGELDVLGVAFHTMSDRIREQHESLQSLIAVRTRDVEVLREALRTRDQLAVLRQELDFARELQLSSLPQVFPPFPDRNEFQIHAAMVPAKEVGGDFYDFFLIDSTHLGFVIGDASGKGVPAAMFIAITRSLIKAVAPLSSSPGECLAFVNTMLAVDNPQTLFATCFYAVLDTRTGEVAFCNAGHPPSLILRTDGTIDAIRDVSGVALGVMEDLEYETGTFHLSPGDTVLLYTDGVTEAQDTSDALYDEPRLIAELGRLGGLEPEAVIARVQIAVEAFVGDAPQFDDITMLTLRFDQHSAEGDSQMEPQRRLTLTGFKPEQAPEPPPPPPSPPPAAALAVPKPLTIKIGAVKARPAPAAPASAPVPPPVIPEAAALPHTRLEVTIGNDLDELTRLAMLVDDFVEKNGMPERISFNLNLCLDELITNIVSYGYDDDHRHEIHVRFSLEDGTLICQIVDDAKEYDPFTEAPEPDLDAGVDDRPIGGLGVFLVKEFMDRTEYRRDGDRNIVTLWKRP
;
A
#
# COMPACT_ATOMS: atom_id res chain seq x y z
N MET A 1 2.36 50.60 -21.55
CA MET A 1 1.28 49.84 -20.88
C MET A 1 1.07 50.41 -19.49
N LEU A 2 -0.19 50.65 -19.09
CA LEU A 2 -0.54 51.08 -17.74
C LEU A 2 -0.16 49.97 -16.73
N LEU A 3 0.18 50.35 -15.50
CA LEU A 3 0.58 49.42 -14.42
C LEU A 3 -0.46 48.30 -14.23
N ARG A 4 -1.75 48.67 -14.24
CA ARG A 4 -2.90 47.75 -14.22
C ARG A 4 -2.80 46.66 -15.29
N THR A 5 -2.45 47.02 -16.52
CA THR A 5 -2.35 46.07 -17.64
C THR A 5 -1.19 45.10 -17.45
N ARG A 6 -0.05 45.55 -16.90
CA ARG A 6 1.10 44.69 -16.61
C ARG A 6 0.81 43.71 -15.48
N VAL A 7 0.21 44.19 -14.37
CA VAL A 7 -0.17 43.35 -13.24
C VAL A 7 -1.21 42.31 -13.65
N THR A 8 -2.23 42.72 -14.41
CA THR A 8 -3.25 41.79 -14.92
C THR A 8 -2.62 40.74 -15.82
N LEU A 9 -1.73 41.13 -16.74
CA LEU A 9 -1.08 40.19 -17.64
C LEU A 9 -0.21 39.17 -16.89
N ILE A 10 0.64 39.63 -15.96
CA ILE A 10 1.54 38.75 -15.20
C ILE A 10 0.74 37.74 -14.38
N VAL A 11 -0.24 38.21 -13.59
CA VAL A 11 -1.03 37.33 -12.74
C VAL A 11 -1.85 36.34 -13.56
N SER A 12 -2.47 36.79 -14.66
CA SER A 12 -3.22 35.90 -15.56
C SER A 12 -2.32 34.85 -16.21
N VAL A 13 -1.13 35.22 -16.67
CA VAL A 13 -0.18 34.26 -17.26
C VAL A 13 0.32 33.26 -16.23
N THR A 14 0.71 33.71 -15.03
CA THR A 14 1.16 32.83 -13.95
C THR A 14 0.06 31.84 -13.54
N TYR A 15 -1.19 32.32 -13.41
CA TYR A 15 -2.30 31.47 -13.02
C TYR A 15 -2.69 30.47 -14.13
N CYS A 16 -2.67 30.89 -15.40
CA CYS A 16 -2.86 29.98 -16.54
C CYS A 16 -1.77 28.91 -16.62
N LEU A 17 -0.50 29.27 -16.37
CA LEU A 17 0.61 28.31 -16.37
C LEU A 17 0.48 27.31 -15.22
N LEU A 18 0.10 27.76 -14.02
CA LEU A 18 -0.09 26.88 -12.87
C LEU A 18 -1.25 25.90 -13.07
N VAL A 19 -2.42 26.40 -13.51
CA VAL A 19 -3.58 25.54 -13.80
C VAL A 19 -3.30 24.61 -14.97
N GLY A 20 -2.63 25.10 -16.01
CA GLY A 20 -2.20 24.29 -17.15
C GLY A 20 -1.21 23.19 -16.77
N GLY A 21 -0.26 23.48 -15.89
CA GLY A 21 0.70 22.51 -15.36
C GLY A 21 0.03 21.41 -14.53
N LEU A 22 -0.89 21.77 -13.64
CA LEU A 22 -1.68 20.81 -12.86
C LEU A 22 -2.58 19.93 -13.75
N MET A 23 -3.21 20.53 -14.76
CA MET A 23 -4.01 19.80 -15.73
C MET A 23 -3.15 18.81 -16.54
N PHE A 24 -1.95 19.23 -16.97
CA PHE A 24 -1.01 18.36 -17.67
C PHE A 24 -0.53 17.20 -16.79
N ALA A 25 -0.19 17.47 -15.53
CA ALA A 25 0.20 16.43 -14.57
C ALA A 25 -0.94 15.43 -14.33
N GLY A 26 -2.19 15.90 -14.22
CA GLY A 26 -3.36 15.03 -14.10
C GLY A 26 -3.55 14.13 -15.32
N LEU A 27 -3.44 14.69 -16.53
CA LEU A 27 -3.52 13.90 -17.78
C LEU A 27 -2.39 12.87 -17.89
N LYS A 28 -1.16 13.23 -17.48
CA LYS A 28 -0.02 12.30 -17.50
C LYS A 28 -0.15 11.20 -16.45
N SER A 29 -0.74 11.51 -15.30
CA SER A 29 -1.04 10.51 -14.27
C SER A 29 -2.12 9.52 -14.72
N GLU A 30 -3.12 9.97 -15.48
CA GLU A 30 -4.16 9.10 -16.07
C GLU A 30 -3.53 8.14 -17.08
N GLU A 31 -2.63 8.63 -17.94
CA GLU A 31 -1.89 7.80 -18.91
C GLU A 31 -1.05 6.69 -18.25
N LEU A 32 -0.33 7.02 -17.17
CA LEU A 32 0.45 6.04 -16.40
C LEU A 32 -0.43 5.02 -15.67
N ALA A 33 -1.62 5.42 -15.23
CA ALA A 33 -2.57 4.50 -14.59
C ALA A 33 -3.17 3.52 -15.61
N ASP A 34 -3.47 3.98 -16.83
CA ASP A 34 -3.96 3.14 -17.92
C ASP A 34 -2.91 2.08 -18.35
N GLU A 35 -1.62 2.44 -18.36
CA GLU A 35 -0.53 1.49 -18.63
C GLU A 35 -0.47 0.37 -17.57
N ARG A 36 -0.52 0.72 -16.28
CA ARG A 36 -0.52 -0.26 -15.17
C ARG A 36 -1.75 -1.18 -15.22
N TYR A 37 -2.92 -0.61 -15.46
CA TYR A 37 -4.16 -1.39 -15.60
C TYR A 37 -4.09 -2.36 -16.79
N SER A 38 -3.50 -1.95 -17.90
CA SER A 38 -3.34 -2.78 -19.09
C SER A 38 -2.39 -3.94 -18.83
N GLN A 39 -1.28 -3.71 -18.12
CA GLN A 39 -0.35 -4.77 -17.72
C GLN A 39 -0.99 -5.76 -16.74
N ALA A 40 -1.67 -5.28 -15.71
CA ALA A 40 -2.36 -6.13 -14.74
C ALA A 40 -3.44 -7.00 -15.40
N THR A 41 -4.23 -6.43 -16.32
CA THR A 41 -5.26 -7.16 -17.07
C THR A 41 -4.64 -8.24 -17.96
N LEU A 42 -3.53 -7.93 -18.63
CA LEU A 42 -2.82 -8.86 -19.49
C LEU A 42 -2.25 -10.03 -18.70
N ASN A 43 -1.52 -9.76 -17.61
CA ASN A 43 -0.94 -10.79 -16.76
C ASN A 43 -2.03 -11.67 -16.12
N GLY A 44 -3.11 -11.06 -15.63
CA GLY A 44 -4.23 -11.79 -15.05
C GLY A 44 -4.92 -12.74 -16.04
N GLN A 45 -5.15 -12.29 -17.27
CA GLN A 45 -5.71 -13.14 -18.33
C GLN A 45 -4.75 -14.25 -18.76
N GLU A 46 -3.45 -13.96 -18.86
CA GLU A 46 -2.42 -14.95 -19.22
C GLU A 46 -2.34 -16.08 -18.20
N ILE A 47 -2.26 -15.73 -16.92
CA ILE A 47 -2.22 -16.69 -15.80
C ILE A 47 -3.49 -17.53 -15.75
N PHE A 48 -4.65 -16.87 -15.89
CA PHE A 48 -5.92 -17.57 -15.85
C PHE A 48 -6.04 -18.60 -16.98
N TRP A 49 -5.63 -18.23 -18.20
CA TRP A 49 -5.62 -19.15 -19.33
C TRP A 49 -4.70 -20.35 -19.09
N GLN A 50 -3.47 -20.10 -18.61
CA GLN A 50 -2.52 -21.16 -18.29
C GLN A 50 -3.09 -22.16 -17.28
N LYS A 51 -3.76 -21.66 -16.24
CA LYS A 51 -4.37 -22.50 -15.21
C LYS A 51 -5.51 -23.38 -15.76
N LEU A 52 -6.35 -22.84 -16.63
CA LEU A 52 -7.41 -23.64 -17.27
C LEU A 52 -6.85 -24.77 -18.13
N VAL A 53 -5.76 -24.50 -18.84
CA VAL A 53 -5.06 -25.52 -19.64
C VAL A 53 -4.39 -26.55 -18.73
N GLU A 54 -3.73 -26.11 -17.66
CA GLU A 54 -3.09 -26.99 -16.67
C GLU A 54 -4.11 -27.93 -16.01
N ASN A 55 -5.23 -27.40 -15.53
CA ASN A 55 -6.32 -28.20 -14.96
C ASN A 55 -6.87 -29.23 -15.96
N THR A 56 -6.96 -28.85 -17.23
CA THR A 56 -7.39 -29.77 -18.30
C THR A 56 -6.37 -30.90 -18.50
N VAL A 57 -5.08 -30.58 -18.51
CA VAL A 57 -3.99 -31.58 -18.62
C VAL A 57 -3.93 -32.48 -17.39
N GLN A 58 -4.08 -31.93 -16.19
CA GLN A 58 -4.00 -32.68 -14.93
C GLN A 58 -5.08 -33.76 -14.85
N ARG A 59 -6.29 -33.48 -15.36
CA ARG A 59 -7.36 -34.49 -15.50
C ARG A 59 -6.96 -35.66 -16.41
N LEU A 60 -6.07 -35.44 -17.37
CA LEU A 60 -5.55 -36.51 -18.24
C LEU A 60 -4.47 -37.36 -17.57
N GLU A 61 -3.80 -36.87 -16.51
CA GLU A 61 -2.70 -37.60 -15.86
C GLU A 61 -3.17 -38.88 -15.18
N THR A 62 -4.35 -38.87 -14.56
CA THR A 62 -4.93 -40.05 -13.91
C THR A 62 -5.10 -41.20 -14.92
N ASP A 63 -5.60 -40.86 -16.10
CA ASP A 63 -5.79 -41.80 -17.19
C ASP A 63 -4.46 -42.22 -17.85
N ALA A 64 -3.52 -41.29 -17.96
CA ALA A 64 -2.18 -41.58 -18.47
C ALA A 64 -1.44 -42.60 -17.60
N ARG A 65 -1.51 -42.50 -16.26
CA ARG A 65 -0.88 -43.46 -15.34
C ARG A 65 -1.42 -44.87 -15.53
N ALA A 66 -2.73 -45.02 -15.70
CA ALA A 66 -3.37 -46.32 -15.93
C ALA A 66 -2.92 -46.94 -17.26
N ILE A 67 -2.77 -46.13 -18.32
CA ILE A 67 -2.30 -46.58 -19.64
C ILE A 67 -0.80 -46.92 -19.59
N ALA A 68 0.02 -46.10 -18.93
CA ALA A 68 1.46 -46.32 -18.80
C ALA A 68 1.79 -47.62 -18.05
N ALA A 69 0.99 -47.97 -17.03
CA ALA A 69 1.15 -49.21 -16.26
C ALA A 69 0.72 -50.49 -17.03
N ALA A 70 0.10 -50.36 -18.21
CA ALA A 70 -0.41 -51.47 -18.98
C ALA A 70 0.69 -52.21 -19.75
N ALA A 71 1.33 -53.19 -19.10
CA ALA A 71 2.43 -53.97 -19.68
C ALA A 71 2.06 -54.69 -21.00
N ASN A 72 0.80 -55.06 -21.20
CA ASN A 72 0.31 -55.63 -22.46
C ASN A 72 0.37 -54.63 -23.62
N LEU A 73 0.11 -53.34 -23.36
CA LEU A 73 0.21 -52.28 -24.37
C LEU A 73 1.67 -52.01 -24.72
N ALA A 74 2.55 -51.85 -23.73
CA ALA A 74 3.98 -51.65 -23.97
C ALA A 74 4.59 -52.81 -24.78
N ASN A 75 4.30 -54.06 -24.41
CA ASN A 75 4.78 -55.24 -25.14
C ASN A 75 4.25 -55.33 -26.58
N ALA A 76 3.02 -54.88 -26.84
CA ALA A 76 2.45 -54.84 -28.19
C ALA A 76 3.13 -53.76 -29.07
N VAL A 77 3.46 -52.62 -28.48
CA VAL A 77 4.18 -51.52 -29.13
C VAL A 77 5.62 -51.90 -29.46
N ASP A 78 6.33 -52.57 -28.54
CA ASP A 78 7.70 -53.05 -28.75
C ASP A 78 7.80 -54.01 -29.96
N ARG A 79 6.79 -54.87 -30.10
CA ARG A 79 6.69 -55.82 -31.23
C ARG A 79 6.23 -55.16 -32.53
N LYS A 80 5.85 -53.88 -32.51
CA LYS A 80 5.26 -53.13 -33.63
C LYS A 80 4.11 -53.90 -34.30
N ASP A 81 3.25 -54.57 -33.52
CA ASP A 81 2.08 -55.32 -34.03
C ASP A 81 0.79 -54.48 -33.88
N PRO A 82 0.27 -53.87 -34.97
CA PRO A 82 -0.90 -53.00 -34.89
C PRO A 82 -2.16 -53.72 -34.39
N THR A 83 -2.26 -55.02 -34.61
CA THR A 83 -3.43 -55.81 -34.17
C THR A 83 -3.42 -56.00 -32.66
N GLN A 84 -2.24 -56.28 -32.09
CA GLN A 84 -2.08 -56.40 -30.63
C GLN A 84 -2.20 -55.04 -29.94
N VAL A 85 -1.69 -53.97 -30.55
CA VAL A 85 -1.86 -52.60 -30.03
C VAL A 85 -3.33 -52.21 -30.01
N LEU A 86 -4.10 -52.50 -31.07
CA LEU A 86 -5.54 -52.26 -31.11
C LEU A 86 -6.29 -53.00 -29.98
N VAL A 87 -5.96 -54.26 -29.73
CA VAL A 87 -6.58 -55.06 -28.64
C VAL A 87 -6.23 -54.51 -27.25
N ALA A 88 -5.01 -54.01 -27.07
CA ALA A 88 -4.56 -53.46 -25.78
C ALA A 88 -5.05 -52.02 -25.54
N ALA A 89 -5.09 -51.18 -26.59
CA ALA A 89 -5.46 -49.76 -26.52
C ALA A 89 -6.98 -49.52 -26.60
N GLY A 90 -7.72 -50.39 -27.30
CA GLY A 90 -9.16 -50.26 -27.53
C GLY A 90 -10.01 -50.06 -26.27
N PRO A 91 -9.84 -50.89 -25.21
CA PRO A 91 -10.61 -50.74 -23.97
C PRO A 91 -10.39 -49.39 -23.26
N PHE A 92 -9.16 -48.86 -23.31
CA PHE A 92 -8.86 -47.52 -22.79
C PHE A 92 -9.57 -46.46 -23.62
N ALA A 93 -9.50 -46.54 -24.95
CA ALA A 93 -10.19 -45.59 -25.84
C ALA A 93 -11.71 -45.56 -25.61
N GLU A 94 -12.35 -46.73 -25.42
CA GLU A 94 -13.77 -46.82 -25.12
C GLU A 94 -14.12 -46.19 -23.76
N SER A 95 -13.33 -46.48 -22.72
CA SER A 95 -13.51 -45.90 -21.38
C SER A 95 -13.35 -44.37 -21.39
N LEU A 96 -12.33 -43.87 -22.10
CA LEU A 96 -12.03 -42.45 -22.18
C LEU A 96 -13.09 -41.68 -22.98
N ASN A 97 -13.59 -42.29 -24.07
CA ASN A 97 -14.71 -41.74 -24.84
C ASN A 97 -16.01 -41.72 -24.02
N ALA A 98 -16.30 -42.76 -23.24
CA ALA A 98 -17.50 -42.86 -22.41
C ALA A 98 -17.56 -41.78 -21.31
N ARG A 99 -16.41 -41.35 -20.81
CA ARG A 99 -16.28 -40.27 -19.81
C ARG A 99 -16.15 -38.87 -20.42
N HIS A 100 -16.18 -38.74 -21.75
CA HIS A 100 -15.88 -37.50 -22.48
C HIS A 100 -14.54 -36.84 -22.08
N SER A 101 -13.59 -37.65 -21.58
CA SER A 101 -12.34 -37.15 -20.99
C SER A 101 -11.32 -36.72 -22.04
N ILE A 102 -11.47 -37.18 -23.29
CA ILE A 102 -10.52 -36.91 -24.38
C ILE A 102 -11.23 -36.70 -25.72
N ALA A 103 -10.59 -35.92 -26.59
CA ALA A 103 -10.92 -35.79 -28.01
C ALA A 103 -10.18 -36.81 -28.90
N ARG A 104 -8.99 -37.28 -28.46
CA ARG A 104 -8.15 -38.23 -29.20
C ARG A 104 -7.21 -39.03 -28.26
N PHE A 105 -7.00 -40.30 -28.57
CA PHE A 105 -5.97 -41.16 -27.97
C PHE A 105 -5.15 -41.84 -29.08
N GLU A 106 -3.83 -41.70 -29.00
CA GLU A 106 -2.91 -42.24 -30.00
C GLU A 106 -1.75 -42.99 -29.35
N VAL A 107 -1.20 -43.96 -30.08
CA VAL A 107 0.01 -44.68 -29.71
C VAL A 107 0.98 -44.66 -30.88
N VAL A 108 2.19 -44.20 -30.61
CA VAL A 108 3.23 -43.93 -31.61
C VAL A 108 4.48 -44.74 -31.25
N THR A 109 5.17 -45.28 -32.26
CA THR A 109 6.47 -45.93 -32.06
C THR A 109 7.55 -44.93 -31.64
N ARG A 110 8.68 -45.43 -31.14
CA ARG A 110 9.92 -44.66 -30.95
C ARG A 110 10.39 -43.87 -32.18
N ASP A 111 9.99 -44.28 -33.38
CA ASP A 111 10.40 -43.67 -34.66
C ASP A 111 9.38 -42.62 -35.15
N GLY A 112 8.29 -42.39 -34.40
CA GLY A 112 7.23 -41.44 -34.75
C GLY A 112 6.13 -42.00 -35.64
N GLU A 113 6.12 -43.32 -35.91
CA GLU A 113 5.07 -43.99 -36.70
C GLU A 113 3.82 -44.29 -35.85
N LEU A 114 2.65 -43.88 -36.33
CA LEU A 114 1.35 -44.07 -35.66
C LEU A 114 0.92 -45.54 -35.73
N LEU A 115 0.77 -46.20 -34.58
CA LEU A 115 0.30 -47.59 -34.46
C LEU A 115 -1.19 -47.69 -34.13
N TYR A 116 -1.72 -46.70 -33.43
CA TYR A 116 -3.12 -46.66 -33.03
C TYR A 116 -3.63 -45.22 -32.94
N SER A 117 -4.88 -45.00 -33.35
CA SER A 117 -5.63 -43.77 -33.15
C SER A 117 -7.10 -44.09 -32.87
N SER A 118 -7.70 -43.41 -31.90
CA SER A 118 -9.11 -43.56 -31.55
C SER A 118 -10.09 -42.94 -32.57
N ARG A 119 -9.61 -42.15 -33.56
CA ARG A 119 -10.43 -41.59 -34.65
C ARG A 119 -10.21 -42.28 -35.99
N SER A 120 -8.98 -42.27 -36.49
CA SER A 120 -8.62 -42.84 -37.80
C SER A 120 -7.12 -43.09 -37.90
N LEU A 121 -6.73 -44.25 -38.44
CA LEU A 121 -5.32 -44.59 -38.74
C LEU A 121 -4.77 -43.87 -39.99
N LEU A 122 -5.62 -43.14 -40.73
CA LEU A 122 -5.20 -42.31 -41.87
C LEU A 122 -4.75 -40.91 -41.43
N ASP A 123 -4.95 -40.56 -40.16
CA ASP A 123 -4.54 -39.26 -39.61
C ASP A 123 -3.02 -39.23 -39.37
N SER A 124 -2.42 -38.05 -39.51
CA SER A 124 -1.04 -37.83 -39.05
C SER A 124 -0.99 -37.83 -37.52
N ALA A 125 0.07 -38.39 -36.94
CA ALA A 125 0.28 -38.35 -35.49
C ALA A 125 0.16 -36.92 -34.95
N THR A 126 -0.48 -36.79 -33.78
CA THR A 126 -0.72 -35.50 -33.10
C THR A 126 0.57 -34.87 -32.58
N ILE A 127 1.66 -35.62 -32.46
CA ILE A 127 2.96 -35.06 -32.09
C ILE A 127 3.97 -35.29 -33.20
N ASP A 128 4.87 -34.33 -33.42
CA ASP A 128 5.91 -34.45 -34.44
C ASP A 128 7.02 -35.42 -34.01
N ALA A 129 7.81 -35.90 -34.97
CA ALA A 129 8.92 -36.83 -34.69
C ALA A 129 9.98 -36.22 -33.75
N GLY A 130 10.08 -34.89 -33.70
CA GLY A 130 10.95 -34.17 -32.77
C GLY A 130 10.49 -34.32 -31.32
N THR A 131 9.19 -34.16 -31.06
CA THR A 131 8.58 -34.33 -29.74
C THR A 131 8.60 -35.79 -29.30
N VAL A 132 8.36 -36.73 -30.20
CA VAL A 132 8.49 -38.17 -29.90
C VAL A 132 9.92 -38.47 -29.43
N ARG A 133 10.92 -37.95 -30.16
CA ARG A 133 12.32 -38.18 -29.81
C ARG A 133 12.72 -37.53 -28.49
N SER A 134 12.22 -36.34 -28.16
CA SER A 134 12.51 -35.71 -26.87
C SER A 134 11.92 -36.49 -25.68
N ILE A 135 10.74 -37.07 -25.85
CA ILE A 135 10.11 -37.94 -24.83
C ILE A 135 10.90 -39.23 -24.67
N VAL A 136 11.27 -39.89 -25.78
CA VAL A 136 12.02 -41.16 -25.78
C VAL A 136 13.43 -40.98 -25.21
N ASP A 137 14.16 -39.95 -25.63
CA ASP A 137 15.54 -39.69 -25.18
C ASP A 137 15.58 -39.14 -23.74
N GLY A 138 14.55 -38.39 -23.32
CA GLY A 138 14.47 -37.75 -22.01
C GLY A 138 13.71 -38.52 -20.92
N ASN A 139 12.95 -39.56 -21.31
CA ASN A 139 11.98 -40.29 -20.48
C ASN A 139 11.08 -39.39 -19.62
N ARG A 140 10.53 -38.33 -20.22
CA ARG A 140 9.66 -37.36 -19.54
C ARG A 140 8.42 -37.07 -20.37
N PRO A 141 7.23 -36.95 -19.74
CA PRO A 141 6.04 -36.56 -20.46
C PRO A 141 6.15 -35.11 -20.95
N VAL A 142 5.54 -34.84 -22.10
CA VAL A 142 5.36 -33.50 -22.64
C VAL A 142 3.89 -33.12 -22.50
N ARG A 143 3.63 -31.95 -21.94
CA ARG A 143 2.31 -31.41 -21.68
C ARG A 143 2.16 -30.01 -22.25
N GLY A 144 0.95 -29.65 -22.68
CA GLY A 144 0.65 -28.30 -23.14
C GLY A 144 -0.40 -28.29 -24.25
N ILE A 145 -0.42 -27.23 -25.04
CA ILE A 145 -1.32 -27.11 -26.19
C ILE A 145 -0.63 -27.65 -27.44
N HIS A 146 -1.37 -28.34 -28.29
CA HIS A 146 -0.90 -28.74 -29.60
C HIS A 146 -1.83 -28.21 -30.69
N GLN A 147 -1.27 -27.87 -31.85
CA GLN A 147 -2.03 -27.55 -33.05
C GLN A 147 -1.79 -28.61 -34.12
N ASP A 148 -2.85 -29.32 -34.51
CA ASP A 148 -2.75 -30.34 -35.55
C ASP A 148 -2.65 -29.74 -36.97
N SER A 149 -2.42 -30.61 -37.97
CA SER A 149 -2.31 -30.24 -39.38
C SER A 149 -3.58 -29.61 -39.97
N ASN A 150 -4.72 -29.74 -39.30
CA ASN A 150 -5.99 -29.11 -39.65
C ASN A 150 -6.23 -27.80 -38.89
N HIS A 151 -5.18 -27.23 -38.28
CA HIS A 151 -5.22 -26.01 -37.47
C HIS A 151 -6.10 -26.10 -36.20
N THR A 152 -6.43 -27.31 -35.75
CA THR A 152 -7.23 -27.52 -34.55
C THR A 152 -6.34 -27.54 -33.31
N PHE A 153 -6.74 -26.79 -32.29
CA PHE A 153 -6.01 -26.72 -31.02
C PHE A 153 -6.57 -27.73 -30.01
N THR A 154 -5.68 -28.46 -29.33
CA THR A 154 -6.04 -29.44 -28.29
C THR A 154 -5.07 -29.36 -27.11
N ALA A 155 -5.55 -29.58 -25.89
CA ALA A 155 -4.67 -29.79 -24.74
C ALA A 155 -4.14 -31.23 -24.78
N THR A 156 -2.82 -31.41 -24.82
CA THR A 156 -2.19 -32.70 -25.07
C THR A 156 -1.28 -33.10 -23.92
N LEU A 157 -1.35 -34.37 -23.53
CA LEU A 157 -0.41 -35.05 -22.63
C LEU A 157 0.18 -36.25 -23.38
N ALA A 158 1.47 -36.16 -23.70
CA ALA A 158 2.23 -37.22 -24.35
C ALA A 158 3.24 -37.83 -23.36
N PHE A 159 3.24 -39.14 -23.19
CA PHE A 159 4.04 -39.83 -22.17
C PHE A 159 4.68 -41.12 -22.69
N PRO A 160 5.85 -41.50 -22.15
CA PRO A 160 6.57 -42.69 -22.61
C PRO A 160 5.84 -43.97 -22.18
N LEU A 161 5.89 -44.98 -23.05
CA LEU A 161 5.53 -46.36 -22.71
C LEU A 161 6.83 -47.13 -22.45
N GLU A 162 7.01 -47.62 -21.23
CA GLU A 162 8.22 -48.31 -20.80
C GLU A 162 8.12 -49.82 -21.08
N GLY A 163 9.12 -50.38 -21.76
CA GLY A 163 9.32 -51.81 -21.88
C GLY A 163 10.23 -52.35 -20.76
N GLU A 164 10.65 -53.61 -20.83
CA GLU A 164 11.51 -54.23 -19.80
C GLU A 164 12.89 -53.57 -19.64
N LYS A 165 13.37 -52.80 -20.64
CA LYS A 165 14.72 -52.21 -20.64
C LYS A 165 14.80 -50.78 -21.14
N ASP A 166 13.95 -50.39 -22.08
CA ASP A 166 13.97 -49.08 -22.75
C ASP A 166 12.53 -48.59 -23.02
N VAL A 167 12.37 -47.31 -23.36
CA VAL A 167 11.11 -46.74 -23.86
C VAL A 167 10.79 -47.33 -25.24
N VAL A 168 9.63 -47.97 -25.36
CA VAL A 168 9.22 -48.72 -26.57
C VAL A 168 8.36 -47.88 -27.52
N GLY A 169 7.73 -46.83 -26.99
CA GLY A 169 6.94 -45.87 -27.76
C GLY A 169 6.36 -44.76 -26.89
N VAL A 170 5.43 -43.99 -27.44
CA VAL A 170 4.79 -42.84 -26.79
C VAL A 170 3.28 -42.97 -26.93
N ALA A 171 2.56 -42.77 -25.83
CA ALA A 171 1.11 -42.62 -25.82
C ALA A 171 0.74 -41.13 -25.73
N VAL A 172 -0.33 -40.73 -26.42
CA VAL A 172 -0.77 -39.34 -26.49
C VAL A 172 -2.26 -39.26 -26.18
N LEU A 173 -2.61 -38.48 -25.17
CA LEU A 173 -3.99 -38.11 -24.84
C LEU A 173 -4.20 -36.64 -25.21
N ALA A 174 -5.24 -36.36 -25.99
CA ALA A 174 -5.60 -35.00 -26.37
C ALA A 174 -7.04 -34.69 -25.95
N ALA A 175 -7.27 -33.57 -25.29
CA ALA A 175 -8.56 -33.03 -24.88
C ALA A 175 -8.96 -31.80 -25.71
N ASP A 176 -10.27 -31.58 -25.82
CA ASP A 176 -10.86 -30.42 -26.49
C ASP A 176 -10.63 -29.15 -25.64
N LEU A 177 -10.30 -28.03 -26.28
CA LEU A 177 -10.17 -26.73 -25.61
C LEU A 177 -11.50 -25.99 -25.49
N THR A 178 -12.58 -26.48 -26.09
CA THR A 178 -13.90 -25.83 -26.03
C THR A 178 -14.38 -25.59 -24.59
N PRO A 179 -14.30 -26.56 -23.64
CA PRO A 179 -14.67 -26.30 -22.24
C PRO A 179 -13.87 -25.18 -21.57
N PRO A 180 -12.50 -25.20 -21.53
CA PRO A 180 -11.75 -24.12 -20.90
C PRO A 180 -11.91 -22.78 -21.63
N LEU A 181 -12.16 -22.76 -22.94
CA LEU A 181 -12.45 -21.50 -23.66
C LEU A 181 -13.80 -20.90 -23.24
N ASN A 182 -14.85 -21.70 -23.11
CA ASN A 182 -16.16 -21.22 -22.66
C ASN A 182 -16.10 -20.68 -21.23
N GLU A 183 -15.34 -21.35 -20.37
CA GLU A 183 -15.06 -20.95 -19.00
C GLU A 183 -14.28 -19.63 -18.94
N PHE A 184 -13.25 -19.51 -19.79
CA PHE A 184 -12.49 -18.27 -19.94
C PHE A 184 -13.38 -17.11 -20.42
N LYS A 185 -14.30 -17.35 -21.35
CA LYS A 185 -15.22 -16.34 -21.87
C LYS A 185 -16.17 -15.86 -20.80
N THR A 186 -16.78 -16.80 -20.08
CA THR A 186 -17.77 -16.51 -19.04
C THR A 186 -17.15 -15.71 -17.90
N SER A 187 -15.91 -16.05 -17.53
CA SER A 187 -15.19 -15.39 -16.44
C SER A 187 -14.65 -14.00 -16.83
N THR A 188 -14.11 -13.85 -18.04
CA THR A 188 -13.57 -12.56 -18.51
C THR A 188 -14.63 -11.62 -19.11
N GLY A 189 -15.80 -12.15 -19.49
CA GLY A 189 -16.83 -11.42 -20.21
C GLY A 189 -16.39 -10.92 -21.59
N SER A 190 -15.38 -11.58 -22.19
CA SER A 190 -14.80 -11.21 -23.48
C SER A 190 -15.11 -12.27 -24.53
N ASP A 191 -15.33 -11.86 -25.77
CA ASP A 191 -15.39 -12.80 -26.89
C ASP A 191 -14.00 -13.31 -27.21
N ILE A 192 -13.91 -14.60 -27.56
CA ILE A 192 -12.64 -15.30 -27.69
C ILE A 192 -12.44 -15.77 -29.13
N PHE A 193 -11.19 -15.65 -29.59
CA PHE A 193 -10.73 -16.10 -30.89
C PHE A 193 -9.38 -16.81 -30.74
N LEU A 194 -9.29 -18.04 -31.23
CA LEU A 194 -8.02 -18.74 -31.40
C LEU A 194 -7.49 -18.49 -32.80
N LEU A 195 -6.25 -18.01 -32.88
CA LEU A 195 -5.55 -17.75 -34.12
C LEU A 195 -4.42 -18.75 -34.30
N ASP A 196 -4.22 -19.20 -35.54
CA ASP A 196 -3.03 -19.95 -35.92
C ASP A 196 -1.76 -19.07 -35.96
N HIS A 197 -0.61 -19.69 -36.14
CA HIS A 197 0.68 -18.99 -36.27
C HIS A 197 0.74 -17.95 -37.41
N SER A 198 -0.17 -18.04 -38.40
CA SER A 198 -0.28 -17.13 -39.54
C SER A 198 -1.29 -15.99 -39.32
N GLY A 199 -2.01 -16.02 -38.19
CA GLY A 199 -3.00 -15.03 -37.78
C GLY A 199 -4.42 -15.29 -38.31
N HIS A 200 -4.69 -16.46 -38.89
CA HIS A 200 -6.05 -16.84 -39.29
C HIS A 200 -6.80 -17.42 -38.10
N MET A 201 -8.11 -17.11 -38.04
CA MET A 201 -8.99 -17.63 -37.00
C MET A 201 -9.27 -19.11 -37.23
N ALA A 202 -8.89 -19.93 -36.26
CA ALA A 202 -9.20 -21.35 -36.20
C ALA A 202 -10.53 -21.60 -35.46
N LEU A 203 -10.77 -20.87 -34.38
CA LEU A 203 -11.99 -20.94 -33.58
C LEU A 203 -12.38 -19.54 -33.10
N GLY A 204 -13.66 -19.22 -33.09
CA GLY A 204 -14.16 -17.92 -32.66
C GLY A 204 -15.53 -18.06 -31.99
N THR A 205 -15.83 -17.18 -31.04
CA THR A 205 -17.15 -17.18 -30.40
C THR A 205 -18.16 -16.26 -31.10
N ASP A 206 -17.68 -15.27 -31.85
CA ASP A 206 -18.50 -14.36 -32.66
C ASP A 206 -17.78 -14.03 -33.99
N ASP A 207 -18.10 -14.79 -35.02
CA ASP A 207 -17.53 -14.62 -36.37
C ASP A 207 -17.83 -13.24 -36.97
N ALA A 208 -18.98 -12.64 -36.63
CA ALA A 208 -19.36 -11.33 -37.14
C ALA A 208 -18.50 -10.23 -36.51
N LEU A 209 -18.19 -10.35 -35.21
CA LEU A 209 -17.26 -9.47 -34.52
C LEU A 209 -15.84 -9.62 -35.08
N TRP A 210 -15.39 -10.82 -35.42
CA TRP A 210 -14.06 -11.02 -36.01
C TRP A 210 -13.89 -10.31 -37.36
N GLN A 211 -14.92 -10.30 -38.20
CA GLN A 211 -14.89 -9.58 -39.50
C GLN A 211 -14.68 -8.07 -39.35
N VAL A 212 -14.98 -7.49 -38.19
CA VAL A 212 -14.75 -6.07 -37.90
C VAL A 212 -13.25 -5.72 -37.85
N PHE A 213 -12.38 -6.69 -37.56
CA PHE A 213 -10.95 -6.47 -37.33
C PHE A 213 -10.03 -6.73 -38.55
N ASP A 214 -10.60 -7.06 -39.72
CA ASP A 214 -9.90 -7.29 -41.01
C ASP A 214 -8.66 -8.21 -40.94
N GLY A 215 -8.70 -9.18 -40.01
CA GLY A 215 -7.98 -10.45 -40.13
C GLY A 215 -6.46 -10.46 -39.95
N LYS A 216 -5.80 -9.43 -39.38
CA LYS A 216 -4.36 -9.52 -39.07
C LYS A 216 -4.01 -8.98 -37.69
N ILE A 217 -4.00 -9.88 -36.71
CA ILE A 217 -3.48 -9.63 -35.38
C ILE A 217 -2.15 -10.40 -35.25
N PRO A 218 -0.99 -9.72 -35.11
CA PRO A 218 0.25 -10.44 -34.85
C PRO A 218 0.17 -11.25 -33.55
N VAL A 219 0.59 -12.51 -33.63
CA VAL A 219 0.40 -13.57 -32.62
C VAL A 219 1.62 -13.85 -31.74
N ARG A 220 2.73 -13.13 -31.94
CA ARG A 220 4.04 -13.49 -31.36
C ARG A 220 4.34 -12.89 -29.99
N LYS A 221 3.57 -11.90 -29.53
CA LYS A 221 3.84 -11.20 -28.27
C LYS A 221 2.54 -10.94 -27.53
N SER A 222 2.57 -11.14 -26.21
CA SER A 222 1.48 -10.71 -25.33
C SER A 222 1.32 -9.19 -25.45
N ARG A 223 0.10 -8.73 -25.70
CA ARG A 223 -0.22 -7.29 -25.70
C ARG A 223 -1.71 -7.05 -25.52
N MET A 224 -2.02 -5.88 -24.98
CA MET A 224 -3.37 -5.34 -24.90
C MET A 224 -3.42 -4.07 -25.74
N GLU A 225 -4.41 -3.98 -26.64
CA GLU A 225 -4.62 -2.81 -27.50
C GLU A 225 -6.07 -2.35 -27.39
N MET A 226 -6.26 -1.03 -27.35
CA MET A 226 -7.59 -0.43 -27.53
C MET A 226 -7.79 -0.09 -29.00
N ARG A 227 -8.87 -0.58 -29.61
CA ARG A 227 -9.25 -0.26 -31.00
C ARG A 227 -10.60 0.43 -31.04
N GLU A 228 -10.67 1.52 -31.80
CA GLU A 228 -11.93 2.15 -32.17
C GLU A 228 -12.35 1.65 -33.56
N VAL A 229 -13.50 0.97 -33.65
CA VAL A 229 -14.05 0.53 -34.93
C VAL A 229 -15.55 0.83 -34.99
N GLY A 230 -15.97 1.56 -36.03
CA GLY A 230 -17.39 1.91 -36.22
C GLY A 230 -18.00 2.76 -35.09
N GLY A 231 -17.18 3.53 -34.36
CA GLY A 231 -17.63 4.33 -33.22
C GLY A 231 -17.80 3.56 -31.90
N ARG A 232 -17.33 2.30 -31.86
CA ARG A 232 -17.23 1.48 -30.64
C ARG A 232 -15.78 1.28 -30.25
N PHE A 233 -15.53 1.15 -28.95
CA PHE A 233 -14.21 0.92 -28.37
C PHE A 233 -14.11 -0.53 -27.89
N TYR A 234 -13.13 -1.25 -28.44
CA TYR A 234 -12.83 -2.64 -28.13
C TYR A 234 -11.46 -2.76 -27.47
N SER A 235 -11.41 -3.48 -26.35
CA SER A 235 -10.16 -3.91 -25.73
C SER A 235 -9.83 -5.27 -26.31
N VAL A 236 -8.66 -5.36 -26.94
CA VAL A 236 -8.17 -6.57 -27.60
C VAL A 236 -6.91 -7.04 -26.87
N VAL A 237 -6.99 -8.19 -26.19
CA VAL A 237 -5.83 -8.84 -25.58
C VAL A 237 -5.38 -9.96 -26.49
N VAL A 238 -4.07 -10.08 -26.70
CA VAL A 238 -3.45 -11.14 -27.49
C VAL A 238 -2.50 -11.88 -26.57
N LEU A 239 -2.70 -13.19 -26.44
CA LEU A 239 -1.90 -14.09 -25.62
C LEU A 239 -1.29 -15.16 -26.53
N PRO A 240 0.04 -15.22 -26.71
CA PRO A 240 0.68 -16.23 -27.54
C PRO A 240 0.50 -17.61 -26.93
N LEU A 241 0.12 -18.58 -27.76
CA LEU A 241 0.00 -19.98 -27.37
C LEU A 241 1.29 -20.71 -27.67
N HIS A 242 1.81 -21.39 -26.66
CA HIS A 242 3.04 -22.18 -26.76
C HIS A 242 2.71 -23.68 -26.76
N ASP A 243 3.48 -24.45 -27.54
CA ASP A 243 3.46 -25.90 -27.43
C ASP A 243 4.24 -26.40 -26.21
N GLY A 244 4.17 -27.71 -25.92
CA GLY A 244 4.91 -28.33 -24.81
C GLY A 244 6.44 -28.30 -24.93
N VAL A 245 7.00 -27.67 -25.99
CA VAL A 245 8.43 -27.45 -26.22
C VAL A 245 8.74 -25.93 -26.28
N GLY A 246 7.76 -25.07 -25.99
CA GLY A 246 7.92 -23.61 -25.91
C GLY A 246 7.83 -22.86 -27.26
N ARG A 247 7.40 -23.50 -28.35
CA ARG A 247 7.24 -22.84 -29.66
C ARG A 247 5.89 -22.16 -29.75
N VAL A 248 5.85 -20.95 -30.33
CA VAL A 248 4.59 -20.24 -30.60
C VAL A 248 3.83 -20.93 -31.73
N ILE A 249 2.68 -21.52 -31.41
CA ILE A 249 1.79 -22.23 -32.33
C ILE A 249 0.58 -21.38 -32.76
N GLY A 250 0.29 -20.31 -32.04
CA GLY A 250 -0.86 -19.46 -32.31
C GLY A 250 -1.01 -18.34 -31.28
N ALA A 251 -2.21 -17.77 -31.19
CA ALA A 251 -2.57 -16.86 -30.10
C ALA A 251 -4.04 -17.01 -29.70
N LEU A 252 -4.30 -16.87 -28.41
CA LEU A 252 -5.61 -16.62 -27.86
C LEU A 252 -5.85 -15.10 -27.87
N VAL A 253 -6.90 -14.68 -28.57
CA VAL A 253 -7.31 -13.28 -28.66
C VAL A 253 -8.63 -13.09 -27.96
N THR A 254 -8.68 -12.12 -27.06
CA THR A 254 -9.90 -11.76 -26.33
C THR A 254 -10.32 -10.36 -26.75
N VAL A 255 -11.62 -10.17 -26.97
CA VAL A 255 -12.20 -8.91 -27.42
C VAL A 255 -13.34 -8.53 -26.50
N ARG A 256 -13.26 -7.33 -25.92
CA ARG A 256 -14.30 -6.79 -25.04
C ARG A 256 -14.76 -5.41 -25.48
N ASP A 257 -16.06 -5.25 -25.69
CA ASP A 257 -16.66 -3.93 -25.92
C ASP A 257 -16.71 -3.15 -24.60
N PHE A 258 -15.99 -2.02 -24.54
CA PHE A 258 -15.99 -1.11 -23.39
C PHE A 258 -16.49 0.29 -23.75
N THR A 259 -17.23 0.42 -24.85
CA THR A 259 -17.74 1.69 -25.39
C THR A 259 -18.51 2.50 -24.34
N ALA A 260 -19.34 1.85 -23.53
CA ALA A 260 -20.14 2.51 -22.49
C ALA A 260 -19.26 3.11 -21.39
N THR A 261 -18.25 2.36 -20.95
CA THR A 261 -17.26 2.79 -19.95
C THR A 261 -16.44 3.96 -20.49
N GLN A 262 -15.92 3.83 -21.71
CA GLN A 262 -15.12 4.86 -22.37
C GLN A 262 -15.92 6.14 -22.61
N SER A 263 -17.19 6.03 -22.97
CA SER A 263 -18.07 7.18 -23.17
C SER A 263 -18.34 7.93 -21.86
N ARG A 264 -18.53 7.20 -20.74
CA ARG A 264 -18.69 7.81 -19.41
C ARG A 264 -17.43 8.51 -18.93
N GLN A 265 -16.27 7.87 -19.03
CA GLN A 265 -14.98 8.49 -18.69
C GLN A 265 -14.73 9.73 -19.56
N ASN A 266 -14.96 9.65 -20.87
CA ASN A 266 -14.84 10.81 -21.76
C ASN A 266 -15.79 11.95 -21.37
N LEU A 267 -17.02 11.65 -20.97
CA LEU A 267 -17.96 12.67 -20.50
C LEU A 267 -17.48 13.32 -19.20
N ILE A 268 -17.09 12.53 -18.20
CA ILE A 268 -16.55 13.02 -16.93
C ILE A 268 -15.32 13.89 -17.17
N ARG A 269 -14.38 13.43 -18.01
CA ARG A 269 -13.18 14.18 -18.38
C ARG A 269 -13.52 15.51 -19.06
N LYS A 270 -14.44 15.52 -20.03
CA LYS A 270 -14.91 16.76 -20.69
C LYS A 270 -15.56 17.71 -19.69
N VAL A 271 -16.37 17.21 -18.77
CA VAL A 271 -17.01 18.00 -17.70
C VAL A 271 -15.97 18.56 -16.74
N ALA A 272 -14.99 17.77 -16.31
CA ALA A 272 -13.92 18.20 -15.41
C ALA A 272 -13.05 19.28 -16.05
N ILE A 273 -12.61 19.08 -17.30
CA ILE A 273 -11.86 20.09 -18.06
C ILE A 273 -12.69 21.36 -18.24
N GLY A 274 -13.97 21.20 -18.59
CA GLY A 274 -14.91 22.32 -18.71
C GLY A 274 -15.08 23.10 -17.40
N ALA A 275 -15.16 22.40 -16.27
CA ALA A 275 -15.26 23.01 -14.95
C ALA A 275 -13.99 23.77 -14.57
N VAL A 276 -12.80 23.23 -14.86
CA VAL A 276 -11.51 23.89 -14.63
C VAL A 276 -11.38 25.15 -15.49
N ILE A 277 -11.70 25.06 -16.79
CA ILE A 277 -11.68 26.22 -17.70
C ILE A 277 -12.70 27.27 -17.26
N GLY A 278 -13.91 26.86 -16.87
CA GLY A 278 -14.96 27.75 -16.38
C GLY A 278 -14.56 28.46 -15.09
N PHE A 279 -13.98 27.73 -14.14
CA PHE A 279 -13.46 28.29 -12.89
C PHE A 279 -12.31 29.27 -13.15
N LEU A 280 -11.36 28.91 -14.01
CA LEU A 280 -10.26 29.77 -14.43
C LEU A 280 -10.79 31.08 -15.04
N GLY A 281 -11.76 30.99 -15.96
CA GLY A 281 -12.39 32.16 -16.56
C GLY A 281 -13.12 33.05 -15.55
N LEU A 282 -13.82 32.44 -14.58
CA LEU A 282 -14.52 33.16 -13.51
C LEU A 282 -13.54 33.90 -12.58
N VAL A 283 -12.46 33.24 -12.14
CA VAL A 283 -11.41 33.84 -11.30
C VAL A 283 -10.73 34.99 -12.02
N LEU A 284 -10.32 34.80 -13.28
CA LEU A 284 -9.69 35.85 -14.08
C LEU A 284 -10.65 37.03 -14.35
N GLY A 285 -11.93 36.75 -14.58
CA GLY A 285 -12.97 37.75 -14.75
C GLY A 285 -13.19 38.59 -13.50
N LEU A 286 -13.39 37.95 -12.35
CA LEU A 286 -13.51 38.61 -11.04
C LEU A 286 -12.26 39.45 -10.72
N PHE A 287 -11.08 38.89 -10.96
CA PHE A 287 -9.82 39.59 -10.73
C PHE A 287 -9.68 40.83 -11.62
N THR A 288 -10.08 40.75 -12.89
CA THR A 288 -10.07 41.89 -13.81
C THR A 288 -11.04 42.98 -13.38
N VAL A 289 -12.25 42.61 -12.93
CA VAL A 289 -13.25 43.56 -12.41
C VAL A 289 -12.73 44.23 -11.14
N TYR A 290 -12.15 43.46 -10.23
CA TYR A 290 -11.54 43.95 -9.00
C TYR A 290 -10.44 44.98 -9.28
N LEU A 291 -9.46 44.64 -10.13
CA LEU A 291 -8.39 45.57 -10.50
C LEU A 291 -8.93 46.83 -11.20
N ARG A 292 -9.94 46.72 -12.06
CA ARG A 292 -10.56 47.91 -12.68
C ARG A 292 -11.19 48.83 -11.63
N ARG A 293 -11.88 48.25 -10.66
CA ARG A 293 -12.55 49.02 -9.60
C ARG A 293 -11.56 49.67 -8.63
N SER A 294 -10.51 48.95 -8.24
CA SER A 294 -9.49 49.46 -7.31
C SER A 294 -8.60 50.54 -7.94
N PHE A 295 -8.28 50.45 -9.24
CA PHE A 295 -7.45 51.47 -9.92
C PHE A 295 -8.22 52.71 -10.39
N HIS A 296 -9.55 52.69 -10.42
CA HIS A 296 -10.36 53.82 -10.89
C HIS A 296 -10.09 55.15 -10.15
N PRO A 297 -9.99 55.19 -8.81
CA PRO A 297 -9.69 56.43 -8.08
C PRO A 297 -8.32 57.02 -8.44
N LEU A 298 -7.35 56.17 -8.79
CA LEU A 298 -6.03 56.62 -9.22
C LEU A 298 -6.08 57.28 -10.60
N ASP A 299 -6.83 56.69 -11.53
CA ASP A 299 -7.03 57.25 -12.87
C ASP A 299 -7.68 58.65 -12.77
N GLU A 300 -8.67 58.83 -11.87
CA GLU A 300 -9.28 60.15 -11.56
C GLU A 300 -8.30 61.12 -10.89
N ALA A 301 -7.51 60.65 -9.92
CA ALA A 301 -6.46 61.43 -9.26
C ALA A 301 -5.42 61.98 -10.24
N ILE A 302 -4.95 61.13 -11.17
CA ILE A 302 -4.03 61.52 -12.23
C ILE A 302 -4.68 62.54 -13.17
N ALA A 303 -5.96 62.39 -13.51
CA ALA A 303 -6.68 63.34 -14.35
C ALA A 303 -6.77 64.73 -13.70
N VAL A 304 -7.06 64.80 -12.40
CA VAL A 304 -7.14 66.07 -11.65
C VAL A 304 -5.77 66.71 -11.46
N LEU A 305 -4.72 65.92 -11.18
CA LEU A 305 -3.34 66.43 -11.15
C LEU A 305 -2.94 67.07 -12.48
N ASN A 306 -3.28 66.44 -13.60
CA ASN A 306 -3.02 66.97 -14.94
C ASN A 306 -3.86 68.20 -15.30
N ALA A 307 -5.04 68.38 -14.69
CA ALA A 307 -5.85 69.58 -14.83
C ALA A 307 -5.24 70.74 -14.02
N LEU A 308 -4.86 70.47 -12.77
CA LEU A 308 -4.19 71.43 -11.89
C LEU A 308 -2.85 71.90 -12.46
N SER A 309 -2.06 71.00 -13.05
CA SER A 309 -0.79 71.40 -13.70
C SER A 309 -1.00 72.33 -14.90
N ARG A 310 -2.21 72.36 -15.47
CA ARG A 310 -2.61 73.25 -16.56
C ARG A 310 -3.35 74.50 -16.08
N GLY A 311 -3.46 74.70 -14.76
CA GLY A 311 -4.11 75.85 -14.14
C GLY A 311 -5.64 75.77 -14.10
N ASP A 312 -6.22 74.61 -14.43
CA ASP A 312 -7.66 74.40 -14.38
C ASP A 312 -8.07 73.83 -13.02
N THR A 313 -8.71 74.66 -12.19
CA THR A 313 -9.18 74.30 -10.85
C THR A 313 -10.64 73.81 -10.82
N SER A 314 -11.32 73.80 -11.98
CA SER A 314 -12.75 73.48 -12.10
C SER A 314 -13.06 71.98 -11.98
N VAL A 315 -12.08 71.11 -12.27
CA VAL A 315 -12.25 69.66 -12.21
C VAL A 315 -12.32 69.19 -10.75
N THR A 316 -13.32 68.37 -10.44
CA THR A 316 -13.61 67.85 -9.10
C THR A 316 -13.24 66.37 -9.00
N LEU A 317 -12.91 65.94 -7.78
CA LEU A 317 -12.54 64.56 -7.46
C LEU A 317 -13.45 64.12 -6.32
N GLU A 318 -14.44 63.28 -6.61
CA GLU A 318 -15.28 62.65 -5.59
C GLU A 318 -14.60 61.37 -5.12
N VAL A 319 -13.78 61.47 -4.07
CA VAL A 319 -13.15 60.28 -3.48
C VAL A 319 -14.22 59.52 -2.69
N LYS A 320 -14.77 58.45 -3.27
CA LYS A 320 -15.80 57.61 -2.64
C LYS A 320 -15.26 56.48 -1.77
N ASN A 321 -13.95 56.22 -1.74
CA ASN A 321 -13.40 55.07 -1.02
C ASN A 321 -11.98 55.33 -0.48
N GLU A 322 -11.84 55.46 0.84
CA GLU A 322 -10.56 55.72 1.54
C GLU A 322 -9.88 54.46 2.11
N GLN A 323 -10.42 53.26 1.84
CA GLN A 323 -10.02 52.04 2.57
C GLN A 323 -8.79 51.31 2.01
N ASP A 324 -8.34 51.59 0.78
CA ASP A 324 -7.12 50.99 0.21
C ASP A 324 -6.01 52.03 -0.04
N GLU A 325 -4.77 51.55 -0.25
CA GLU A 325 -3.60 52.41 -0.46
C GLU A 325 -3.76 53.36 -1.66
N ILE A 326 -4.46 52.90 -2.70
CA ILE A 326 -4.71 53.64 -3.93
C ILE A 326 -5.71 54.78 -3.68
N GLY A 327 -6.77 54.51 -2.93
CA GLY A 327 -7.76 55.48 -2.48
C GLY A 327 -7.16 56.54 -1.54
N ARG A 328 -6.24 56.14 -0.65
CA ARG A 328 -5.50 57.08 0.21
C ARG A 328 -4.60 58.02 -0.60
N ILE A 329 -3.94 57.51 -1.64
CA ILE A 329 -3.16 58.34 -2.57
C ILE A 329 -4.07 59.32 -3.31
N ALA A 330 -5.22 58.86 -3.81
CA ALA A 330 -6.22 59.74 -4.47
C ALA A 330 -6.80 60.80 -3.52
N GLY A 331 -7.08 60.44 -2.26
CA GLY A 331 -7.52 61.37 -1.20
C GLY A 331 -6.49 62.45 -0.90
N THR A 332 -5.21 62.07 -0.84
CA THR A 332 -4.11 63.02 -0.62
C THR A 332 -4.02 64.06 -1.75
N VAL A 333 -4.27 63.64 -2.99
CA VAL A 333 -4.37 64.55 -4.16
C VAL A 333 -5.54 65.52 -4.02
N GLY A 334 -6.68 65.05 -3.50
CA GLY A 334 -7.84 65.90 -3.17
C GLY A 334 -7.51 66.99 -2.14
N VAL A 335 -6.80 66.64 -1.07
CA VAL A 335 -6.34 67.60 -0.04
C VAL A 335 -5.35 68.61 -0.64
N PHE A 336 -4.44 68.16 -1.51
CA PHE A 336 -3.49 69.04 -2.19
C PHE A 336 -4.18 70.09 -3.07
N ARG A 337 -5.23 69.70 -3.79
CA ARG A 337 -6.12 70.63 -4.54
C ARG A 337 -6.77 71.66 -3.62
N GLU A 338 -7.37 71.21 -2.52
CA GLU A 338 -8.06 72.11 -1.58
C GLU A 338 -7.12 73.17 -1.01
N ASN A 339 -5.88 72.79 -0.71
CA ASN A 339 -4.83 73.70 -0.28
C ASN A 339 -4.39 74.66 -1.39
N THR A 340 -4.34 74.20 -2.64
CA THR A 340 -3.99 75.04 -3.80
C THR A 340 -5.09 76.08 -4.09
N ILE A 341 -6.37 75.69 -4.00
CA ILE A 341 -7.51 76.61 -4.11
C ILE A 341 -7.53 77.61 -2.93
N LYS A 342 -7.24 77.16 -1.71
CA LYS A 342 -7.10 78.05 -0.54
C LYS A 342 -5.95 79.05 -0.73
N LEU A 343 -4.83 78.63 -1.32
CA LEU A 343 -3.69 79.51 -1.62
C LEU A 343 -4.03 80.55 -2.70
N ASP A 344 -4.72 80.17 -3.78
CA ASP A 344 -5.17 81.09 -4.82
C ASP A 344 -6.18 82.12 -4.28
N LEU A 345 -7.15 81.68 -3.47
CA LEU A 345 -8.10 82.57 -2.78
C LEU A 345 -7.42 83.50 -1.77
N LEU A 346 -6.36 83.04 -1.09
CA LEU A 346 -5.58 83.87 -0.17
C LEU A 346 -4.72 84.89 -0.91
N GLN A 347 -4.17 84.56 -2.08
CA GLN A 347 -3.48 85.51 -2.95
C GLN A 347 -4.46 86.59 -3.46
N GLN A 348 -5.64 86.20 -3.93
CA GLN A 348 -6.69 87.15 -4.34
C GLN A 348 -7.20 88.02 -3.18
N ARG A 349 -7.31 87.47 -1.95
CA ARG A 349 -7.65 88.25 -0.75
C ARG A 349 -6.55 89.21 -0.35
N ARG A 350 -5.28 88.81 -0.39
CA ARG A 350 -4.12 89.69 -0.09
C ARG A 350 -4.04 90.86 -1.08
N GLU A 351 -4.33 90.63 -2.36
CA GLU A 351 -4.38 91.72 -3.35
C GLU A 351 -5.53 92.71 -3.11
N ARG A 352 -6.72 92.23 -2.72
CA ARG A 352 -7.86 93.09 -2.35
C ARG A 352 -7.63 93.83 -1.03
N GLN A 353 -6.95 93.20 -0.07
CA GLN A 353 -6.65 93.78 1.23
C GLN A 353 -5.54 94.84 1.14
N ARG A 354 -4.54 94.64 0.28
CA ARG A 354 -3.53 95.66 -0.05
C ARG A 354 -4.15 96.93 -0.65
N ARG A 355 -5.11 96.77 -1.57
CA ARG A 355 -5.87 97.91 -2.15
C ARG A 355 -6.75 98.64 -1.13
N ARG A 356 -7.32 97.92 -0.15
CA ARG A 356 -8.09 98.53 0.95
C ARG A 356 -7.22 99.20 2.00
N GLN A 357 -6.04 98.65 2.31
CA GLN A 357 -5.09 99.25 3.24
C GLN A 357 -4.49 100.56 2.70
N GLU A 358 -4.22 100.66 1.39
CA GLU A 358 -3.81 101.93 0.76
C GLU A 358 -4.88 103.02 0.89
N LEU A 359 -6.17 102.66 0.76
CA LEU A 359 -7.29 103.59 0.95
C LEU A 359 -7.52 103.95 2.43
N PHE A 360 -7.33 103.00 3.35
CA PHE A 360 -7.50 103.18 4.79
C PHE A 360 -6.38 104.03 5.42
N ILE A 361 -5.12 103.83 5.02
CA ILE A 361 -3.97 104.64 5.48
C ILE A 361 -4.13 106.09 5.03
N ARG A 362 -4.73 106.33 3.86
CA ARG A 362 -5.02 107.67 3.34
C ARG A 362 -6.14 108.40 4.11
N MET A 363 -7.15 107.66 4.59
CA MET A 363 -8.21 108.21 5.45
C MET A 363 -7.75 108.40 6.91
N GLN A 364 -6.91 107.51 7.45
CA GLN A 364 -6.43 107.60 8.83
C GLN A 364 -5.44 108.73 9.08
N MET A 365 -4.61 109.10 8.08
CA MET A 365 -3.78 110.31 8.16
C MET A 365 -4.60 111.62 8.21
N GLN A 366 -5.89 111.58 7.85
CA GLN A 366 -6.79 112.73 7.88
C GLN A 366 -7.68 112.76 9.15
N GLY A 367 -7.82 111.64 9.86
CA GLY A 367 -8.58 111.51 11.12
C GLY A 367 -7.73 111.56 12.40
N LEU A 368 -6.41 111.34 12.32
CA LEU A 368 -5.47 111.42 13.45
C LEU A 368 -5.08 112.86 13.86
N SER A 369 -5.83 113.87 13.39
CA SER A 369 -5.63 115.28 13.76
C SER A 369 -6.54 115.75 14.90
N GLU A 370 -7.54 114.98 15.33
CA GLU A 370 -8.45 115.43 16.40
C GLU A 370 -8.68 114.33 17.45
N THR A 371 -8.02 114.54 18.59
CA THR A 371 -8.39 114.09 19.95
C THR A 371 -8.17 112.61 20.35
N LEU A 372 -6.96 112.39 20.88
CA LEU A 372 -6.65 111.70 22.15
C LEU A 372 -7.71 112.00 23.24
N ALA A 373 -8.00 111.17 24.27
CA ALA A 373 -7.54 109.87 24.73
C ALA A 373 -8.52 109.33 25.82
N GLU A 374 -8.33 108.04 26.18
CA GLU A 374 -8.60 107.35 27.46
C GLU A 374 -9.89 107.61 28.26
N ASP A 375 -10.81 106.63 28.25
CA ASP A 375 -11.29 105.91 29.46
C ASP A 375 -12.52 105.03 29.16
N ALA A 376 -12.30 103.77 28.79
CA ALA A 376 -13.39 102.78 28.64
C ALA A 376 -12.88 101.35 28.84
N ARG A 377 -12.24 101.08 29.98
CA ARG A 377 -11.68 99.76 30.33
C ARG A 377 -12.24 99.13 31.62
N ALA A 378 -13.41 99.54 32.12
CA ALA A 378 -13.90 99.01 33.41
C ALA A 378 -15.43 98.74 33.59
N ALA A 379 -16.30 98.89 32.58
CA ALA A 379 -17.76 98.70 32.76
C ALA A 379 -18.36 97.48 32.03
N VAL A 380 -17.52 96.64 31.41
CA VAL A 380 -17.87 95.31 30.86
C VAL A 380 -18.24 94.31 31.97
N GLU A 381 -18.12 94.68 33.25
CA GLU A 381 -18.24 93.76 34.38
C GLU A 381 -19.52 93.96 35.24
N ALA A 382 -20.44 94.88 34.88
CA ALA A 382 -21.62 95.21 35.70
C ALA A 382 -22.97 94.65 35.19
N ASP A 383 -23.31 94.70 33.89
CA ASP A 383 -24.67 94.29 33.42
C ASP A 383 -24.77 92.85 32.89
N LEU A 384 -23.66 92.11 32.96
CA LEU A 384 -23.68 90.64 33.02
C LEU A 384 -24.56 90.12 34.19
N LYS A 385 -24.95 90.98 35.14
CA LYS A 385 -25.86 90.66 36.25
C LYS A 385 -27.34 90.95 36.01
N GLN A 386 -27.72 91.52 34.84
CA GLN A 386 -29.13 91.67 34.45
C GLN A 386 -29.53 90.74 33.29
N ILE A 387 -28.69 89.77 32.94
CA ILE A 387 -29.02 88.65 32.04
C ILE A 387 -30.25 87.86 32.55
N GLU A 388 -30.50 87.87 33.86
CA GLU A 388 -31.30 86.84 34.50
C GLU A 388 -32.69 87.27 34.94
N GLU A 389 -33.04 88.56 34.96
CA GLU A 389 -34.27 88.98 35.62
C GLU A 389 -35.56 88.73 34.81
N LEU A 390 -35.54 88.66 33.48
CA LEU A 390 -36.80 88.68 32.71
C LEU A 390 -36.94 87.64 31.60
N ALA A 391 -36.07 86.62 31.55
CA ALA A 391 -36.48 85.30 31.05
C ALA A 391 -37.69 84.74 31.82
N SER A 392 -38.02 85.33 32.97
CA SER A 392 -38.99 84.77 33.91
C SER A 392 -39.85 85.83 34.61
N ARG A 393 -40.64 86.60 33.86
CA ARG A 393 -42.03 86.80 34.27
C ARG A 393 -42.90 87.02 33.05
N LYS A 394 -43.24 85.86 32.47
CA LYS A 394 -44.42 85.59 31.65
C LYS A 394 -45.49 86.69 31.76
N GLN A 395 -46.02 87.03 30.59
CA GLN A 395 -47.30 87.72 30.42
C GLN A 395 -47.31 89.17 30.88
N SER A 396 -47.12 90.06 29.90
CA SER A 396 -47.94 91.25 29.62
C SER A 396 -47.12 92.04 28.59
N GLY A 397 -47.40 92.08 27.30
CA GLY A 397 -48.63 91.92 26.53
C GLY A 397 -48.36 92.62 25.20
N ASP A 398 -48.88 92.05 24.11
CA ASP A 398 -49.25 92.67 22.83
C ASP A 398 -48.16 93.42 22.03
N HIS A 399 -47.87 93.13 20.77
CA HIS A 399 -48.68 92.54 19.70
C HIS A 399 -47.78 91.93 18.62
N GLU A 400 -48.35 90.88 18.02
CA GLU A 400 -48.27 90.49 16.62
C GLU A 400 -47.03 89.78 16.01
N ALA A 401 -47.38 88.59 15.50
CA ALA A 401 -46.81 87.86 14.37
C ALA A 401 -45.46 87.14 14.56
N GLY A 402 -45.54 85.85 14.92
CA GLY A 402 -44.45 84.89 14.69
C GLY A 402 -44.47 83.62 15.55
N SER A 403 -45.63 82.98 15.71
CA SER A 403 -45.86 81.78 16.55
C SER A 403 -45.16 80.48 16.10
N ASP A 404 -44.25 80.49 15.13
CA ASP A 404 -43.63 79.26 14.62
C ASP A 404 -42.15 79.08 14.98
N LYS A 405 -41.42 80.14 15.37
CA LYS A 405 -39.95 80.03 15.57
C LYS A 405 -39.51 79.32 16.85
N GLY A 406 -40.30 79.40 17.93
CA GLY A 406 -39.93 78.80 19.23
C GLY A 406 -40.13 77.29 19.29
N GLU A 407 -41.16 76.75 18.63
CA GLU A 407 -41.37 75.30 18.53
C GLU A 407 -40.44 74.66 17.50
N LEU A 408 -40.10 75.37 16.41
CA LEU A 408 -39.12 74.92 15.41
C LEU A 408 -37.67 74.88 15.95
N ASP A 409 -37.26 75.82 16.82
CA ASP A 409 -35.93 75.80 17.44
C ASP A 409 -35.79 74.63 18.45
N VAL A 410 -36.84 74.36 19.25
CA VAL A 410 -36.85 73.22 20.18
C VAL A 410 -36.91 71.88 19.43
N LEU A 411 -37.71 71.79 18.37
CA LEU A 411 -37.78 70.61 17.50
C LEU A 411 -36.48 70.40 16.72
N GLY A 412 -35.82 71.48 16.30
CA GLY A 412 -34.51 71.45 15.63
C GLY A 412 -33.41 70.91 16.52
N VAL A 413 -33.34 71.35 17.78
CA VAL A 413 -32.41 70.81 18.78
C VAL A 413 -32.72 69.34 19.09
N ALA A 414 -34.00 68.97 19.22
CA ALA A 414 -34.40 67.57 19.44
C ALA A 414 -34.03 66.64 18.27
N PHE A 415 -34.26 67.07 17.01
CA PHE A 415 -33.89 66.33 15.81
C PHE A 415 -32.38 66.21 15.63
N HIS A 416 -31.63 67.26 15.94
CA HIS A 416 -30.16 67.23 15.89
C HIS A 416 -29.61 66.24 16.91
N THR A 417 -30.12 66.28 18.14
CA THR A 417 -29.71 65.38 19.23
C THR A 417 -30.07 63.92 18.92
N MET A 418 -31.25 63.65 18.34
CA MET A 418 -31.63 62.30 17.90
C MET A 418 -30.76 61.81 16.73
N SER A 419 -30.47 62.68 15.76
CA SER A 419 -29.67 62.31 14.58
C SER A 419 -28.21 62.02 14.96
N ASP A 420 -27.63 62.83 15.85
CA ASP A 420 -26.28 62.60 16.37
C ASP A 420 -26.22 61.28 17.16
N ARG A 421 -27.24 60.98 17.97
CA ARG A 421 -27.29 59.75 18.76
C ARG A 421 -27.53 58.50 17.91
N ILE A 422 -28.31 58.60 16.83
CA ILE A 422 -28.49 57.52 15.85
C ILE A 422 -27.19 57.30 15.06
N ARG A 423 -26.49 58.38 14.70
CA ARG A 423 -25.19 58.30 14.01
C ARG A 423 -24.14 57.63 14.89
N GLU A 424 -24.02 58.02 16.15
CA GLU A 424 -23.11 57.38 17.13
C GLU A 424 -23.47 55.91 17.38
N GLN A 425 -24.75 55.56 17.47
CA GLN A 425 -25.17 54.16 17.57
C GLN A 425 -24.86 53.36 16.31
N HIS A 426 -24.99 53.95 15.13
CA HIS A 426 -24.68 53.29 13.86
C HIS A 426 -23.18 53.08 13.69
N GLU A 427 -22.35 54.07 14.03
CA GLU A 427 -20.88 53.95 14.03
C GLU A 427 -20.41 52.89 15.04
N SER A 428 -21.02 52.85 16.24
CA SER A 428 -20.73 51.82 17.25
C SER A 428 -21.14 50.43 16.78
N LEU A 429 -22.32 50.25 16.18
CA LEU A 429 -22.76 48.96 15.64
C LEU A 429 -21.88 48.48 14.48
N GLN A 430 -21.48 49.38 13.58
CA GLN A 430 -20.59 49.02 12.46
C GLN A 430 -19.21 48.56 12.95
N SER A 431 -18.64 49.25 13.94
CA SER A 431 -17.35 48.83 14.53
C SER A 431 -17.46 47.47 15.22
N LEU A 432 -18.56 47.20 15.92
CA LEU A 432 -18.80 45.93 16.61
C LEU A 432 -19.01 44.77 15.61
N ILE A 433 -19.73 45.00 14.51
CA ILE A 433 -19.90 44.03 13.43
C ILE A 433 -18.56 43.74 12.74
N ALA A 434 -17.74 44.76 12.49
CA ALA A 434 -16.42 44.59 11.85
C ALA A 434 -15.48 43.74 12.73
N VAL A 435 -15.44 44.00 14.04
CA VAL A 435 -14.68 43.18 14.99
C VAL A 435 -15.20 41.75 15.03
N ARG A 436 -16.52 41.54 15.12
CA ARG A 436 -17.10 40.20 15.18
C ARG A 436 -16.90 39.39 13.91
N THR A 437 -16.94 40.04 12.75
CA THR A 437 -16.69 39.39 11.46
C THR A 437 -15.24 38.90 11.38
N ARG A 438 -14.30 39.73 11.83
CA ARG A 438 -12.88 39.36 11.92
C ARG A 438 -12.64 38.21 12.88
N ASP A 439 -13.29 38.22 14.05
CA ASP A 439 -13.20 37.12 15.03
C ASP A 439 -13.68 35.79 14.44
N VAL A 440 -14.79 35.82 13.68
CA VAL A 440 -15.36 34.62 13.04
C VAL A 440 -14.46 34.08 11.92
N GLU A 441 -13.81 34.96 11.16
CA GLU A 441 -12.86 34.56 10.11
C GLU A 441 -11.61 33.91 10.72
N VAL A 442 -11.02 34.54 11.74
CA VAL A 442 -9.88 33.96 12.48
C VAL A 442 -10.24 32.62 13.10
N LEU A 443 -11.43 32.50 13.70
CA LEU A 443 -11.89 31.23 14.28
C LEU A 443 -12.10 30.15 13.22
N ARG A 444 -12.66 30.50 12.05
CA ARG A 444 -12.86 29.54 10.95
C ARG A 444 -11.54 29.06 10.37
N GLU A 445 -10.55 29.95 10.25
CA GLU A 445 -9.21 29.59 9.81
C GLU A 445 -8.53 28.68 10.84
N ALA A 446 -8.60 29.03 12.13
CA ALA A 446 -8.09 28.20 13.21
C ALA A 446 -8.74 26.80 13.25
N LEU A 447 -10.06 26.71 13.04
CA LEU A 447 -10.78 25.43 12.96
C LEU A 447 -10.34 24.59 11.77
N ARG A 448 -10.20 25.19 10.57
CA ARG A 448 -9.71 24.47 9.39
C ARG A 448 -8.29 23.94 9.59
N THR A 449 -7.39 24.75 10.12
CA THR A 449 -6.02 24.33 10.41
C THR A 449 -6.00 23.21 11.44
N ARG A 450 -6.84 23.30 12.49
CA ARG A 450 -6.98 22.23 13.49
C ARG A 450 -7.48 20.94 12.87
N ASP A 451 -8.50 21.00 12.03
CA ASP A 451 -9.07 19.81 11.39
C ASP A 451 -8.06 19.18 10.40
N GLN A 452 -7.29 19.99 9.66
CA GLN A 452 -6.18 19.51 8.82
C GLN A 452 -5.07 18.84 9.63
N LEU A 453 -4.67 19.44 10.77
CA LEU A 453 -3.67 18.85 11.66
C LEU A 453 -4.19 17.54 12.30
N ALA A 454 -5.48 17.43 12.57
CA ALA A 454 -6.09 16.21 13.10
C ALA A 454 -6.01 15.07 12.08
N VAL A 455 -6.32 15.32 10.81
CA VAL A 455 -6.20 14.33 9.73
C VAL A 455 -4.74 13.90 9.55
N LEU A 456 -3.81 14.85 9.48
CA LEU A 456 -2.38 14.54 9.34
C LEU A 456 -1.85 13.71 10.52
N ARG A 457 -2.25 14.03 11.75
CA ARG A 457 -1.90 13.22 12.94
C ARG A 457 -2.42 11.81 12.82
N GLN A 458 -3.68 11.64 12.39
CA GLN A 458 -4.25 10.30 12.21
C GLN A 458 -3.51 9.50 11.13
N GLU A 459 -3.09 10.13 10.04
CA GLU A 459 -2.27 9.47 8.99
C GLU A 459 -0.88 9.10 9.52
N LEU A 460 -0.26 9.95 10.34
CA LEU A 460 1.03 9.68 10.95
C LEU A 460 0.96 8.60 12.05
N ASP A 461 -0.12 8.57 12.85
CA ASP A 461 -0.38 7.52 13.83
C ASP A 461 -0.56 6.15 13.14
N PHE A 462 -1.25 6.13 12.00
CA PHE A 462 -1.38 4.92 11.19
C PHE A 462 -0.02 4.47 10.61
N ALA A 463 0.80 5.41 10.13
CA ALA A 463 2.15 5.10 9.66
C ALA A 463 3.05 4.54 10.79
N ARG A 464 2.90 5.05 12.02
CA ARG A 464 3.56 4.52 13.22
C ARG A 464 3.18 3.07 13.48
N GLU A 465 1.88 2.78 13.47
CA GLU A 465 1.35 1.44 13.73
C GLU A 465 1.85 0.44 12.67
N LEU A 466 1.84 0.84 11.40
CA LEU A 466 2.41 0.04 10.30
C LEU A 466 3.90 -0.24 10.50
N GLN A 467 4.71 0.77 10.82
CA GLN A 467 6.15 0.58 11.05
C GLN A 467 6.39 -0.38 12.21
N LEU A 468 5.75 -0.16 13.36
CA LEU A 468 5.92 -1.01 14.52
C LEU A 468 5.47 -2.45 14.20
N SER A 469 4.33 -2.64 13.52
CA SER A 469 3.82 -3.96 13.15
C SER A 469 4.75 -4.74 12.20
N SER A 470 5.62 -4.03 11.47
CA SER A 470 6.60 -4.67 10.62
C SER A 470 7.73 -5.30 11.43
N LEU A 471 8.09 -4.74 12.59
CA LEU A 471 9.19 -5.21 13.45
C LEU A 471 8.78 -6.49 14.19
N PRO A 472 9.74 -7.36 14.57
CA PRO A 472 9.41 -8.52 15.40
C PRO A 472 8.84 -8.08 16.77
N GLN A 473 7.60 -8.46 17.06
CA GLN A 473 6.91 -8.13 18.33
C GLN A 473 6.59 -9.33 19.22
N VAL A 474 6.72 -10.56 18.70
CA VAL A 474 6.42 -11.78 19.45
C VAL A 474 7.67 -12.22 20.20
N PHE A 475 7.55 -12.32 21.53
CA PHE A 475 8.61 -12.78 22.42
C PHE A 475 8.10 -13.89 23.36
N PRO A 476 8.82 -15.01 23.52
CA PRO A 476 10.03 -15.39 22.78
C PRO A 476 9.71 -15.74 21.31
N PRO A 477 10.54 -15.32 20.34
CA PRO A 477 10.25 -15.52 18.91
C PRO A 477 10.47 -16.95 18.43
N PHE A 478 11.27 -17.73 19.15
CA PHE A 478 11.55 -19.14 18.86
C PHE A 478 11.26 -19.97 20.11
N PRO A 479 9.97 -20.21 20.43
CA PRO A 479 9.59 -20.88 21.69
C PRO A 479 10.13 -22.31 21.81
N ASP A 480 10.42 -22.97 20.68
CA ASP A 480 10.96 -24.33 20.63
C ASP A 480 12.49 -24.38 20.74
N ARG A 481 13.16 -23.22 20.82
CA ARG A 481 14.62 -23.10 20.93
C ARG A 481 15.03 -22.71 22.35
N ASN A 482 15.97 -23.46 22.91
CA ASN A 482 16.48 -23.27 24.27
C ASN A 482 17.96 -22.86 24.30
N GLU A 483 18.59 -22.74 23.12
CA GLU A 483 19.99 -22.41 22.95
C GLU A 483 20.27 -20.93 23.24
N PHE A 484 19.28 -20.07 23.08
CA PHE A 484 19.37 -18.62 23.27
C PHE A 484 18.01 -18.01 23.65
N GLN A 485 18.06 -16.81 24.20
CA GLN A 485 16.87 -15.97 24.44
C GLN A 485 17.10 -14.58 23.89
N ILE A 486 16.05 -13.96 23.36
CA ILE A 486 16.14 -12.66 22.71
C ILE A 486 14.93 -11.79 23.08
N HIS A 487 15.19 -10.51 23.31
CA HIS A 487 14.16 -9.50 23.52
C HIS A 487 14.59 -8.18 22.88
N ALA A 488 13.64 -7.43 22.33
CA ALA A 488 13.91 -6.13 21.74
C ALA A 488 12.76 -5.16 22.00
N ALA A 489 13.08 -3.87 22.07
CA ALA A 489 12.13 -2.79 22.25
C ALA A 489 12.56 -1.57 21.44
N MET A 490 11.59 -0.85 20.89
CA MET A 490 11.77 0.42 20.18
C MET A 490 10.73 1.43 20.68
N VAL A 491 11.20 2.60 21.08
CA VAL A 491 10.38 3.75 21.50
C VAL A 491 10.66 4.92 20.57
N PRO A 492 9.78 5.18 19.58
CA PRO A 492 9.96 6.30 18.66
C PRO A 492 9.79 7.66 19.37
N ALA A 493 10.69 8.60 19.09
CA ALA A 493 10.64 9.99 19.59
C ALA A 493 9.60 10.84 18.86
N LYS A 494 9.24 10.47 17.63
CA LYS A 494 8.23 11.12 16.78
C LYS A 494 7.12 10.15 16.39
N GLU A 495 6.28 10.57 15.45
CA GLU A 495 5.22 9.74 14.92
C GLU A 495 5.78 8.52 14.17
N VAL A 496 6.87 8.64 13.42
CA VAL A 496 7.51 7.51 12.72
C VAL A 496 9.03 7.57 12.93
N GLY A 497 9.63 6.46 13.34
CA GLY A 497 11.05 6.38 13.72
C GLY A 497 12.01 6.07 12.56
N GLY A 498 13.29 6.37 12.75
CA GLY A 498 14.43 6.02 11.90
C GLY A 498 15.20 4.77 12.37
N ASP A 499 14.84 4.18 13.51
CA ASP A 499 15.46 2.95 13.99
C ASP A 499 14.79 1.66 13.47
N PHE A 500 15.52 0.55 13.50
CA PHE A 500 14.96 -0.81 13.40
C PHE A 500 15.81 -1.85 14.11
N TYR A 501 15.19 -3.01 14.29
CA TYR A 501 15.86 -4.25 14.60
C TYR A 501 15.19 -5.41 13.85
N ASP A 502 15.93 -6.52 13.69
CA ASP A 502 15.37 -7.81 13.27
C ASP A 502 16.21 -8.96 13.82
N PHE A 503 15.62 -10.15 13.85
CA PHE A 503 16.30 -11.39 14.14
C PHE A 503 15.61 -12.54 13.40
N PHE A 504 16.40 -13.45 12.85
CA PHE A 504 15.90 -14.55 12.01
C PHE A 504 16.90 -15.70 11.97
N LEU A 505 16.39 -16.93 11.88
CA LEU A 505 17.23 -18.10 11.64
C LEU A 505 17.64 -18.13 10.17
N ILE A 506 18.96 -18.13 9.91
CA ILE A 506 19.52 -18.32 8.56
C ILE A 506 19.44 -19.79 8.17
N ASP A 507 19.72 -20.66 9.15
CA ASP A 507 19.53 -22.11 9.05
C ASP A 507 19.22 -22.69 10.44
N SER A 508 19.27 -24.02 10.59
CA SER A 508 18.98 -24.71 11.85
C SER A 508 19.90 -24.33 13.02
N THR A 509 21.08 -23.76 12.74
CA THR A 509 22.17 -23.53 13.70
C THR A 509 22.67 -22.09 13.73
N HIS A 510 22.35 -21.26 12.74
CA HIS A 510 22.81 -19.88 12.64
C HIS A 510 21.65 -18.90 12.85
N LEU A 511 21.77 -18.05 13.87
CA LEU A 511 20.84 -16.96 14.16
C LEU A 511 21.43 -15.62 13.71
N GLY A 512 20.78 -14.97 12.74
CA GLY A 512 21.06 -13.59 12.37
C GLY A 512 20.32 -12.62 13.29
N PHE A 513 21.00 -11.56 13.76
CA PHE A 513 20.39 -10.45 14.47
C PHE A 513 20.99 -9.12 14.02
N VAL A 514 20.14 -8.11 13.90
CA VAL A 514 20.49 -6.81 13.33
C VAL A 514 19.79 -5.68 14.08
N ILE A 515 20.49 -4.55 14.21
CA ILE A 515 19.96 -3.27 14.63
C ILE A 515 20.51 -2.17 13.70
N GLY A 516 19.77 -1.10 13.51
CA GLY A 516 20.29 0.04 12.78
C GLY A 516 19.44 1.30 12.94
N ASP A 517 19.98 2.40 12.45
CA ASP A 517 19.39 3.74 12.51
C ASP A 517 19.67 4.49 11.20
N ALA A 518 18.65 5.11 10.62
CA ALA A 518 18.75 5.91 9.41
C ALA A 518 18.92 7.41 9.70
N SER A 519 19.77 8.03 8.88
CA SER A 519 19.90 9.48 8.83
C SER A 519 18.57 10.13 8.43
N GLY A 520 18.09 11.05 9.26
CA GLY A 520 16.82 11.75 9.05
C GLY A 520 15.75 11.28 10.03
N LYS A 521 14.53 11.80 9.92
CA LYS A 521 13.40 11.43 10.80
C LYS A 521 12.09 11.43 10.01
N GLY A 522 11.10 10.67 10.48
CA GLY A 522 9.78 10.60 9.85
C GLY A 522 9.71 9.61 8.68
N VAL A 523 8.70 9.78 7.82
CA VAL A 523 8.31 8.78 6.80
C VAL A 523 9.45 8.33 5.87
N PRO A 524 10.30 9.22 5.30
CA PRO A 524 11.37 8.78 4.40
C PRO A 524 12.42 7.88 5.08
N ALA A 525 12.80 8.20 6.32
CA ALA A 525 13.74 7.38 7.10
C ALA A 525 13.14 6.00 7.39
N ALA A 526 11.88 5.95 7.81
CA ALA A 526 11.16 4.71 8.07
C ALA A 526 11.08 3.79 6.84
N MET A 527 10.85 4.35 5.65
CA MET A 527 10.86 3.59 4.39
C MET A 527 12.26 3.06 4.06
N PHE A 528 13.29 3.90 4.19
CA PHE A 528 14.68 3.49 3.93
C PHE A 528 15.11 2.33 4.83
N ILE A 529 14.66 2.36 6.08
CA ILE A 529 14.89 1.31 7.06
C ILE A 529 14.14 0.02 6.75
N ALA A 530 12.88 0.10 6.37
CA ALA A 530 12.11 -1.08 5.95
C ALA A 530 12.78 -1.79 4.76
N ILE A 531 13.30 -1.03 3.80
CA ILE A 531 14.07 -1.55 2.66
C ILE A 531 15.38 -2.17 3.15
N THR A 532 16.18 -1.44 3.94
CA THR A 532 17.48 -1.92 4.47
C THR A 532 17.33 -3.24 5.20
N ARG A 533 16.38 -3.32 6.13
CA ARG A 533 16.07 -4.54 6.89
C ARG A 533 15.68 -5.71 5.99
N SER A 534 14.79 -5.47 5.03
CA SER A 534 14.30 -6.51 4.11
C SER A 534 15.43 -7.05 3.23
N LEU A 535 16.32 -6.18 2.75
CA LEU A 535 17.49 -6.56 1.98
C LEU A 535 18.47 -7.39 2.82
N ILE A 536 18.78 -6.99 4.06
CA ILE A 536 19.65 -7.77 4.95
C ILE A 536 19.07 -9.18 5.14
N LYS A 537 17.77 -9.29 5.42
CA LYS A 537 17.11 -10.58 5.63
C LYS A 537 17.11 -11.46 4.38
N ALA A 538 16.92 -10.87 3.19
CA ALA A 538 16.91 -11.60 1.92
C ALA A 538 18.33 -12.05 1.48
N VAL A 539 19.35 -11.24 1.76
CA VAL A 539 20.74 -11.48 1.33
C VAL A 539 21.49 -12.38 2.30
N ALA A 540 21.15 -12.35 3.60
CA ALA A 540 21.83 -13.11 4.64
C ALA A 540 22.03 -14.61 4.32
N PRO A 541 21.04 -15.37 3.80
CA PRO A 541 21.23 -16.78 3.42
C PRO A 541 22.14 -17.00 2.21
N LEU A 542 22.36 -15.95 1.40
CA LEU A 542 23.16 -15.98 0.17
C LEU A 542 24.63 -15.60 0.42
N SER A 543 24.93 -14.97 1.56
CA SER A 543 26.28 -14.48 1.90
C SER A 543 27.08 -15.47 2.75
N SER A 544 28.40 -15.45 2.60
CA SER A 544 29.32 -16.28 3.38
C SER A 544 29.71 -15.64 4.72
N SER A 545 29.58 -14.31 4.84
CA SER A 545 29.89 -13.56 6.05
C SER A 545 29.00 -12.30 6.21
N PRO A 546 28.87 -11.76 7.44
CA PRO A 546 28.19 -10.48 7.68
C PRO A 546 28.73 -9.32 6.86
N GLY A 547 30.06 -9.25 6.66
CA GLY A 547 30.68 -8.22 5.83
C GLY A 547 30.29 -8.31 4.35
N GLU A 548 30.26 -9.53 3.79
CA GLU A 548 29.80 -9.74 2.41
C GLU A 548 28.31 -9.36 2.25
N CYS A 549 27.48 -9.71 3.25
CA CYS A 549 26.07 -9.34 3.27
C CYS A 549 25.89 -7.82 3.27
N LEU A 550 26.57 -7.11 4.17
CA LEU A 550 26.44 -5.65 4.25
C LEU A 550 27.04 -4.93 3.03
N ALA A 551 28.10 -5.46 2.42
CA ALA A 551 28.65 -4.91 1.18
C ALA A 551 27.63 -4.99 0.03
N PHE A 552 26.99 -6.15 -0.14
CA PHE A 552 25.97 -6.32 -1.19
C PHE A 552 24.73 -5.45 -0.94
N VAL A 553 24.28 -5.38 0.32
CA VAL A 553 23.18 -4.49 0.72
C VAL A 553 23.54 -3.02 0.50
N ASN A 554 24.75 -2.59 0.85
CA ASN A 554 25.22 -1.23 0.62
C ASN A 554 25.20 -0.87 -0.87
N THR A 555 25.66 -1.76 -1.76
CA THR A 555 25.58 -1.53 -3.21
C THR A 555 24.13 -1.33 -3.66
N MET A 556 23.19 -2.15 -3.20
CA MET A 556 21.76 -2.00 -3.54
C MET A 556 21.14 -0.72 -2.98
N LEU A 557 21.54 -0.28 -1.79
CA LEU A 557 21.04 0.95 -1.16
C LEU A 557 21.67 2.23 -1.73
N ALA A 558 22.92 2.17 -2.20
CA ALA A 558 23.62 3.32 -2.77
C ALA A 558 23.16 3.61 -4.21
N VAL A 559 22.80 2.57 -4.97
CA VAL A 559 22.23 2.69 -6.31
C VAL A 559 20.89 3.42 -6.23
N ASP A 560 20.75 4.50 -7.00
CA ASP A 560 19.53 5.32 -7.06
C ASP A 560 19.06 5.89 -5.71
N ASN A 561 19.99 6.41 -4.89
CA ASN A 561 19.72 7.14 -3.64
C ASN A 561 19.79 8.68 -3.77
N PRO A 562 18.84 9.36 -4.46
CA PRO A 562 18.86 10.81 -4.66
C PRO A 562 18.59 11.62 -3.38
N GLN A 563 18.02 10.98 -2.35
CA GLN A 563 17.77 11.61 -1.06
C GLN A 563 19.00 11.61 -0.15
N THR A 564 20.10 10.96 -0.56
CA THR A 564 21.35 10.86 0.22
C THR A 564 21.11 10.32 1.64
N LEU A 565 20.12 9.42 1.79
CA LEU A 565 19.83 8.77 3.06
C LEU A 565 20.86 7.68 3.31
N PHE A 566 21.32 7.52 4.54
CA PHE A 566 22.21 6.46 4.93
C PHE A 566 21.73 5.81 6.22
N ALA A 567 22.16 4.60 6.51
CA ALA A 567 21.84 3.92 7.76
C ALA A 567 23.09 3.36 8.43
N THR A 568 23.24 3.63 9.71
CA THR A 568 24.15 2.88 10.56
C THR A 568 23.54 1.51 10.83
N CYS A 569 24.36 0.46 10.87
CA CYS A 569 23.86 -0.90 11.04
C CYS A 569 24.88 -1.78 11.74
N PHE A 570 24.43 -2.57 12.71
CA PHE A 570 25.19 -3.68 13.26
C PHE A 570 24.48 -4.98 12.91
N TYR A 571 25.15 -5.85 12.17
CA TYR A 571 24.63 -7.16 11.77
C TYR A 571 25.56 -8.27 12.24
N ALA A 572 24.99 -9.29 12.89
CA ALA A 572 25.74 -10.41 13.41
C ALA A 572 25.02 -11.74 13.22
N VAL A 573 25.80 -12.81 13.18
CA VAL A 573 25.38 -14.19 13.01
C VAL A 573 26.00 -15.03 14.12
N LEU A 574 25.15 -15.60 14.97
CA LEU A 574 25.51 -16.51 16.07
C LEU A 574 25.40 -17.98 15.61
N ASP A 575 26.47 -18.76 15.74
CA ASP A 575 26.38 -20.22 15.75
C ASP A 575 25.87 -20.68 17.13
N THR A 576 24.61 -21.10 17.15
CA THR A 576 23.87 -21.50 18.37
C THR A 576 24.44 -22.74 19.06
N ARG A 577 25.33 -23.50 18.41
CA ARG A 577 25.99 -24.67 19.01
C ARG A 577 27.25 -24.29 19.76
N THR A 578 28.02 -23.37 19.18
CA THR A 578 29.36 -23.02 19.66
C THR A 578 29.38 -21.74 20.50
N GLY A 579 28.42 -20.83 20.31
CA GLY A 579 28.48 -19.48 20.90
C GLY A 579 29.40 -18.53 20.14
N GLU A 580 29.92 -18.94 18.98
CA GLU A 580 30.73 -18.08 18.11
C GLU A 580 29.83 -17.10 17.34
N VAL A 581 30.19 -15.81 17.37
CA VAL A 581 29.47 -14.75 16.67
C VAL A 581 30.38 -14.09 15.65
N ALA A 582 29.99 -14.15 14.39
CA ALA A 582 30.56 -13.31 13.34
C ALA A 582 29.73 -12.04 13.22
N PHE A 583 30.35 -10.87 13.09
CA PHE A 583 29.62 -9.60 12.99
C PHE A 583 30.27 -8.63 12.01
N CYS A 584 29.49 -7.65 11.57
CA CYS A 584 29.96 -6.48 10.87
C CYS A 584 29.26 -5.24 11.43
N ASN A 585 30.03 -4.18 11.65
CA ASN A 585 29.52 -2.90 12.11
C ASN A 585 29.70 -1.84 11.00
N ALA A 586 28.60 -1.36 10.44
CA ALA A 586 28.52 -0.30 9.45
C ALA A 586 28.22 1.05 10.12
N GLY A 587 29.14 1.55 10.95
CA GLY A 587 29.05 2.88 11.56
C GLY A 587 28.08 3.02 12.74
N HIS A 588 27.65 1.91 13.33
CA HIS A 588 26.73 1.84 14.46
C HIS A 588 27.45 1.88 15.81
N PRO A 589 26.80 2.31 16.92
CA PRO A 589 27.37 2.23 18.25
C PRO A 589 27.90 0.83 18.61
N PRO A 590 29.05 0.73 19.32
CA PRO A 590 29.61 -0.54 19.75
C PRO A 590 28.65 -1.36 20.62
N SER A 591 28.40 -2.61 20.25
CA SER A 591 27.60 -3.52 21.07
C SER A 591 28.34 -3.91 22.36
N LEU A 592 27.60 -4.10 23.45
CA LEU A 592 28.14 -4.39 24.78
C LEU A 592 27.85 -5.84 25.17
N ILE A 593 28.85 -6.58 25.63
CA ILE A 593 28.70 -7.92 26.16
C ILE A 593 28.73 -7.86 27.69
N LEU A 594 27.62 -8.23 28.31
CA LEU A 594 27.51 -8.46 29.74
C LEU A 594 27.90 -9.91 30.04
N ARG A 595 29.06 -10.07 30.64
CA ARG A 595 29.58 -11.36 31.10
C ARG A 595 28.90 -11.81 32.38
N THR A 596 28.87 -13.12 32.60
CA THR A 596 28.33 -13.71 33.84
C THR A 596 29.05 -13.26 35.12
N ASP A 597 30.31 -12.82 35.05
CA ASP A 597 31.06 -12.27 36.19
C ASP A 597 30.78 -10.78 36.47
N GLY A 598 29.89 -10.16 35.68
CA GLY A 598 29.52 -8.74 35.77
C GLY A 598 30.47 -7.80 35.02
N THR A 599 31.47 -8.32 34.30
CA THR A 599 32.31 -7.50 33.41
C THR A 599 31.56 -7.13 32.13
N ILE A 600 31.85 -5.95 31.59
CA ILE A 600 31.27 -5.45 30.35
C ILE A 600 32.38 -5.30 29.31
N ASP A 601 32.28 -6.03 28.20
CA ASP A 601 33.17 -5.89 27.05
C ASP A 601 32.48 -5.09 25.95
N ALA A 602 33.12 -4.04 25.42
CA ALA A 602 32.62 -3.29 24.27
C ALA A 602 33.28 -3.78 22.98
N ILE A 603 32.48 -4.18 22.00
CA ILE A 603 32.97 -4.70 20.71
C ILE A 603 33.38 -3.53 19.82
N ARG A 604 34.68 -3.23 19.78
CA ARG A 604 35.23 -2.07 19.04
C ARG A 604 36.17 -2.43 17.89
N ASP A 605 36.44 -3.72 17.71
CA ASP A 605 37.52 -4.18 16.83
C ASP A 605 37.23 -3.95 15.34
N VAL A 606 35.95 -3.79 14.98
CA VAL A 606 35.51 -3.59 13.59
C VAL A 606 34.53 -2.42 13.54
N SER A 607 34.80 -1.46 12.64
CA SER A 607 33.93 -0.33 12.36
C SER A 607 34.08 0.08 10.90
N GLY A 608 32.97 0.15 10.18
CA GLY A 608 32.87 0.56 8.78
C GLY A 608 32.09 1.85 8.59
N VAL A 609 31.88 2.22 7.33
CA VAL A 609 31.06 3.38 6.94
C VAL A 609 29.58 2.98 6.93
N ALA A 610 28.67 3.91 7.23
CA ALA A 610 27.23 3.67 7.16
C ALA A 610 26.79 3.20 5.75
N LEU A 611 25.73 2.39 5.70
CA LEU A 611 25.15 1.85 4.47
C LEU A 611 24.49 2.97 3.65
N GLY A 612 24.58 2.88 2.31
CA GLY A 612 23.94 3.80 1.37
C GLY A 612 24.72 5.10 1.12
N VAL A 613 25.91 5.25 1.70
CA VAL A 613 26.75 6.45 1.57
C VAL A 613 27.50 6.47 0.23
N MET A 614 28.15 5.37 -0.14
CA MET A 614 28.92 5.22 -1.38
C MET A 614 28.82 3.78 -1.90
N GLU A 615 28.82 3.64 -3.23
CA GLU A 615 28.89 2.33 -3.89
C GLU A 615 30.26 1.65 -3.65
N ASP A 616 30.30 0.32 -3.77
CA ASP A 616 31.53 -0.49 -3.73
C ASP A 616 32.40 -0.35 -2.46
N LEU A 617 31.77 -0.14 -1.30
CA LEU A 617 32.44 -0.18 0.00
C LEU A 617 32.66 -1.62 0.47
N GLU A 618 33.88 -1.92 0.93
CA GLU A 618 34.20 -3.17 1.60
C GLU A 618 33.86 -3.08 3.10
N TYR A 619 33.32 -4.17 3.63
CA TYR A 619 32.90 -4.30 5.03
C TYR A 619 33.64 -5.45 5.69
N GLU A 620 34.39 -5.16 6.75
CA GLU A 620 35.17 -6.14 7.49
C GLU A 620 34.27 -7.01 8.40
N THR A 621 34.56 -8.30 8.49
CA THR A 621 33.87 -9.22 9.40
C THR A 621 34.74 -9.47 10.63
N GLY A 622 34.25 -9.08 11.80
CA GLY A 622 34.85 -9.41 13.09
C GLY A 622 34.24 -10.68 13.68
N THR A 623 34.89 -11.21 14.72
CA THR A 623 34.36 -12.34 15.49
C THR A 623 34.51 -12.12 16.99
N PHE A 624 33.57 -12.63 17.77
CA PHE A 624 33.69 -12.74 19.22
C PHE A 624 32.97 -14.01 19.71
N HIS A 625 33.15 -14.34 20.98
CA HIS A 625 32.58 -15.55 21.58
C HIS A 625 31.71 -15.22 22.79
N LEU A 626 30.52 -15.82 22.83
CA LEU A 626 29.59 -15.80 23.96
C LEU A 626 29.68 -17.11 24.73
N SER A 627 29.99 -17.01 26.01
CA SER A 627 29.89 -18.16 26.92
C SER A 627 28.44 -18.34 27.38
N PRO A 628 28.01 -19.55 27.77
CA PRO A 628 26.68 -19.74 28.33
C PRO A 628 26.41 -18.81 29.52
N GLY A 629 25.29 -18.11 29.48
CA GLY A 629 24.88 -17.05 30.40
C GLY A 629 25.30 -15.63 29.99
N ASP A 630 26.19 -15.46 29.01
CA ASP A 630 26.58 -14.14 28.52
C ASP A 630 25.43 -13.50 27.73
N THR A 631 25.26 -12.18 27.90
CA THR A 631 24.22 -11.39 27.24
C THR A 631 24.86 -10.29 26.40
N VAL A 632 24.50 -10.18 25.12
CA VAL A 632 24.86 -9.04 24.27
C VAL A 632 23.72 -8.03 24.24
N LEU A 633 24.04 -6.75 24.43
CA LEU A 633 23.17 -5.61 24.26
C LEU A 633 23.59 -4.82 23.02
N LEU A 634 22.63 -4.67 22.12
CA LEU A 634 22.68 -3.79 20.96
C LEU A 634 21.76 -2.61 21.25
N TYR A 635 22.20 -1.40 20.92
CA TYR A 635 21.45 -0.18 21.21
C TYR A 635 21.75 0.89 20.16
N THR A 636 20.76 1.74 19.91
CA THR A 636 20.91 2.94 19.06
C THR A 636 21.41 4.14 19.87
N ASP A 637 21.94 5.13 19.20
CA ASP A 637 22.54 6.30 19.84
C ASP A 637 21.54 7.09 20.70
N GLY A 638 20.23 7.01 20.43
CA GLY A 638 19.18 7.59 21.27
C GLY A 638 19.20 7.14 22.74
N VAL A 639 19.81 5.99 23.08
CA VAL A 639 20.08 5.61 24.48
C VAL A 639 21.17 6.48 25.09
N THR A 640 22.32 6.60 24.43
CA THR A 640 23.50 7.31 24.95
C THR A 640 23.41 8.82 24.77
N GLU A 641 22.64 9.28 23.79
CA GLU A 641 22.40 10.69 23.47
C GLU A 641 21.12 11.23 24.12
N ALA A 642 20.45 10.43 24.96
CA ALA A 642 19.34 10.90 25.78
C ALA A 642 19.79 12.08 26.65
N GLN A 643 19.04 13.18 26.62
CA GLN A 643 19.40 14.45 27.26
C GLN A 643 18.51 14.74 28.47
N ASP A 644 19.13 15.22 29.56
CA ASP A 644 18.41 15.82 30.67
C ASP A 644 18.00 17.27 30.37
N THR A 645 17.26 17.91 31.28
CA THR A 645 16.87 19.33 31.16
C THR A 645 18.03 20.34 31.12
N SER A 646 19.27 19.90 31.36
CA SER A 646 20.50 20.70 31.25
C SER A 646 21.30 20.38 29.97
N ASP A 647 20.70 19.67 29.03
CA ASP A 647 21.32 19.17 27.79
C ASP A 647 22.52 18.24 28.05
N ALA A 648 22.63 17.62 29.23
CA ALA A 648 23.66 16.63 29.53
C ALA A 648 23.26 15.25 29.00
N LEU A 649 24.18 14.56 28.34
CA LEU A 649 23.95 13.23 27.76
C LEU A 649 24.00 12.12 28.82
N TYR A 650 23.18 11.09 28.64
CA TYR A 650 23.23 9.87 29.46
C TYR A 650 24.59 9.19 29.32
N ASP A 651 25.19 9.20 28.13
CA ASP A 651 26.52 8.69 27.83
C ASP A 651 26.73 7.17 28.01
N GLU A 652 27.72 6.63 27.28
CA GLU A 652 28.07 5.21 27.32
C GLU A 652 28.63 4.75 28.69
N PRO A 653 29.49 5.52 29.40
CA PRO A 653 29.93 5.16 30.74
C PRO A 653 28.81 4.87 31.75
N ARG A 654 27.70 5.63 31.73
CA ARG A 654 26.55 5.34 32.60
C ARG A 654 25.84 4.07 32.20
N LEU A 655 25.67 3.83 30.90
CA LEU A 655 25.08 2.59 30.40
C LEU A 655 25.89 1.37 30.87
N ILE A 656 27.22 1.42 30.74
CA ILE A 656 28.13 0.37 31.23
C ILE A 656 27.99 0.17 32.75
N ALA A 657 27.92 1.25 33.53
CA ALA A 657 27.75 1.20 34.98
C ALA A 657 26.37 0.67 35.43
N GLU A 658 25.32 0.86 34.63
CA GLU A 658 24.02 0.24 34.85
C GLU A 658 24.07 -1.25 34.51
N LEU A 659 24.59 -1.62 33.33
CA LEU A 659 24.67 -3.02 32.89
C LEU A 659 25.48 -3.90 33.82
N GLY A 660 26.59 -3.41 34.38
CA GLY A 660 27.40 -4.17 35.34
C GLY A 660 26.63 -4.62 36.60
N ARG A 661 25.45 -4.04 36.89
CA ARG A 661 24.55 -4.43 37.99
C ARG A 661 23.46 -5.42 37.57
N LEU A 662 23.34 -5.74 36.29
CA LEU A 662 22.24 -6.51 35.70
C LEU A 662 22.64 -7.93 35.27
N GLY A 663 23.84 -8.39 35.65
CA GLY A 663 24.36 -9.72 35.31
C GLY A 663 23.39 -10.86 35.68
N GLY A 664 23.17 -11.77 34.72
CA GLY A 664 22.34 -12.97 34.90
C GLY A 664 20.83 -12.75 34.90
N LEU A 665 20.34 -11.55 34.56
CA LEU A 665 18.91 -11.30 34.34
C LEU A 665 18.44 -11.84 32.98
N GLU A 666 17.12 -11.98 32.83
CA GLU A 666 16.50 -12.28 31.54
C GLU A 666 16.62 -11.08 30.58
N PRO A 667 16.73 -11.31 29.25
CA PRO A 667 16.88 -10.25 28.24
C PRO A 667 15.86 -9.09 28.38
N GLU A 668 14.59 -9.43 28.59
CA GLU A 668 13.52 -8.44 28.82
C GLU A 668 13.79 -7.56 30.05
N ALA A 669 14.25 -8.16 31.14
CA ALA A 669 14.55 -7.43 32.36
C ALA A 669 15.75 -6.50 32.20
N VAL A 670 16.74 -6.84 31.36
CA VAL A 670 17.87 -5.96 31.04
C VAL A 670 17.37 -4.70 30.34
N ILE A 671 16.59 -4.84 29.27
CA ILE A 671 16.02 -3.71 28.52
C ILE A 671 15.15 -2.83 29.44
N ALA A 672 14.24 -3.43 30.20
CA ALA A 672 13.36 -2.68 31.10
C ALA A 672 14.14 -1.85 32.14
N ARG A 673 15.26 -2.38 32.65
CA ARG A 673 16.11 -1.69 33.63
C ARG A 673 16.89 -0.54 33.02
N VAL A 674 17.45 -0.73 31.84
CA VAL A 674 18.11 0.35 31.10
C VAL A 674 17.12 1.45 30.76
N GLN A 675 15.92 1.10 30.28
CA GLN A 675 14.87 2.07 29.97
C GLN A 675 14.48 2.91 31.21
N ILE A 676 14.25 2.28 32.36
CA ILE A 676 13.96 2.98 33.62
C ILE A 676 15.11 3.93 34.00
N ALA A 677 16.37 3.51 33.80
CA ALA A 677 17.53 4.33 34.13
C ALA A 677 17.66 5.56 33.20
N VAL A 678 17.37 5.39 31.91
CA VAL A 678 17.33 6.49 30.93
C VAL A 678 16.19 7.45 31.24
N GLU A 679 14.98 6.95 31.47
CA GLU A 679 13.81 7.77 31.83
C GLU A 679 14.05 8.57 33.13
N ALA A 680 14.67 7.94 34.14
CA ALA A 680 15.02 8.61 35.39
C ALA A 680 16.09 9.70 35.22
N PHE A 681 16.97 9.58 34.22
CA PHE A 681 17.97 10.59 33.90
C PHE A 681 17.38 11.76 33.10
N VAL A 682 16.58 11.47 32.08
CA VAL A 682 15.93 12.46 31.20
C VAL A 682 14.95 13.34 32.00
N GLY A 683 14.17 12.74 32.91
CA GLY A 683 13.19 13.45 33.72
C GLY A 683 12.05 14.02 32.88
N ASP A 684 11.82 15.34 32.96
CA ASP A 684 10.75 16.03 32.22
C ASP A 684 11.17 16.52 30.82
N ALA A 685 12.40 16.23 30.39
CA ALA A 685 12.89 16.62 29.06
C ALA A 685 12.22 15.78 27.94
N PRO A 686 11.93 16.39 26.77
CA PRO A 686 11.40 15.63 25.64
C PRO A 686 12.45 14.67 25.08
N GLN A 687 12.00 13.50 24.60
CA GLN A 687 12.87 12.52 23.95
C GLN A 687 13.54 13.13 22.71
N PHE A 688 14.86 13.00 22.63
CA PHE A 688 15.69 13.62 21.58
C PHE A 688 15.74 12.79 20.30
N ASP A 689 15.94 11.48 20.45
CA ASP A 689 15.96 10.51 19.35
C ASP A 689 15.26 9.20 19.67
N ASP A 690 15.04 8.38 18.65
CA ASP A 690 14.46 7.05 18.80
C ASP A 690 15.33 6.18 19.72
N ILE A 691 14.69 5.45 20.63
CA ILE A 691 15.38 4.58 21.58
C ILE A 691 15.10 3.15 21.19
N THR A 692 16.11 2.45 20.67
CA THR A 692 15.99 1.05 20.28
C THR A 692 17.05 0.21 20.95
N MET A 693 16.63 -0.93 21.50
CA MET A 693 17.49 -1.88 22.18
C MET A 693 17.13 -3.30 21.79
N LEU A 694 18.15 -4.14 21.62
CA LEU A 694 18.02 -5.58 21.39
C LEU A 694 19.00 -6.30 22.32
N THR A 695 18.50 -7.32 23.02
CA THR A 695 19.27 -8.13 23.95
C THR A 695 19.19 -9.59 23.54
N LEU A 696 20.33 -10.27 23.50
CA LEU A 696 20.42 -11.70 23.26
C LEU A 696 21.26 -12.34 24.35
N ARG A 697 20.71 -13.36 25.02
CA ARG A 697 21.44 -14.20 25.97
C ARG A 697 21.67 -15.57 25.38
N PHE A 698 22.90 -16.08 25.50
CA PHE A 698 23.24 -17.42 25.04
C PHE A 698 23.13 -18.41 26.20
N ASP A 699 22.27 -19.42 26.11
CA ASP A 699 21.93 -20.31 27.24
C ASP A 699 22.45 -21.76 27.08
N GLN A 700 22.92 -22.13 25.89
CA GLN A 700 23.47 -23.44 25.50
C GLN A 700 22.71 -24.64 26.11
N HIS A 701 21.61 -25.04 25.45
CA HIS A 701 20.95 -26.32 25.70
C HIS A 701 20.64 -27.03 24.38
N SER A 702 21.49 -27.99 23.99
CA SER A 702 21.13 -29.02 23.00
C SER A 702 21.52 -30.39 23.54
N ALA A 703 20.54 -31.13 24.04
CA ALA A 703 20.66 -32.57 24.26
C ALA A 703 20.43 -33.30 22.94
N GLU A 704 21.25 -34.32 22.68
CA GLU A 704 21.25 -35.17 21.50
C GLU A 704 19.85 -35.63 21.06
N GLY A 705 19.54 -35.40 19.79
CA GLY A 705 18.45 -36.05 19.10
C GLY A 705 17.55 -35.09 18.34
N ASP A 706 17.98 -34.65 17.15
CA ASP A 706 17.01 -34.47 16.09
C ASP A 706 17.61 -34.76 14.70
N SER A 707 16.79 -35.51 13.98
CA SER A 707 16.99 -36.13 12.69
C SER A 707 17.13 -35.11 11.55
N GLN A 708 18.04 -35.45 10.64
CA GLN A 708 18.18 -35.01 9.24
C GLN A 708 17.07 -34.05 8.73
N MET A 709 17.30 -32.74 8.82
CA MET A 709 16.81 -31.80 7.81
C MET A 709 17.92 -31.60 6.78
N GLU A 710 17.62 -31.78 5.49
CA GLU A 710 18.55 -31.48 4.41
C GLU A 710 18.94 -29.99 4.42
N PRO A 711 20.23 -29.65 4.24
CA PRO A 711 20.64 -28.27 4.11
C PRO A 711 20.01 -27.67 2.86
N GLN A 712 19.21 -26.61 3.03
CA GLN A 712 18.78 -25.78 1.91
C GLN A 712 20.03 -25.28 1.18
N ARG A 713 20.14 -25.62 -0.11
CA ARG A 713 21.31 -25.35 -0.94
C ARG A 713 21.66 -23.86 -0.87
N ARG A 714 22.88 -23.53 -0.43
CA ARG A 714 23.54 -22.26 -0.77
C ARG A 714 23.40 -22.04 -2.28
N LEU A 715 22.61 -21.07 -2.68
CA LEU A 715 22.63 -20.53 -4.04
C LEU A 715 23.97 -19.81 -4.21
N THR A 716 24.99 -20.56 -4.62
CA THR A 716 26.27 -19.98 -5.02
C THR A 716 26.01 -19.07 -6.22
N LEU A 717 26.02 -17.75 -6.00
CA LEU A 717 26.08 -16.77 -7.07
C LEU A 717 27.41 -16.95 -7.81
N THR A 718 27.42 -17.78 -8.85
CA THR A 718 28.56 -17.89 -9.75
C THR A 718 28.65 -16.61 -10.58
N GLY A 719 29.46 -15.65 -10.13
CA GLY A 719 29.70 -14.41 -10.85
C GLY A 719 30.97 -13.65 -10.46
N PHE A 720 31.56 -13.89 -9.29
CA PHE A 720 32.78 -13.22 -8.86
C PHE A 720 33.88 -14.23 -8.55
N LYS A 721 35.08 -13.97 -9.09
CA LYS A 721 36.27 -14.81 -8.93
C LYS A 721 37.27 -14.04 -8.06
N PRO A 722 37.38 -14.30 -6.74
CA PRO A 722 38.46 -13.76 -5.94
C PRO A 722 39.74 -14.57 -6.19
N GLU A 723 40.88 -13.89 -6.23
CA GLU A 723 42.20 -14.51 -6.29
C GLU A 723 42.46 -15.40 -5.06
N GLN A 724 43.14 -16.53 -5.29
CA GLN A 724 43.42 -17.59 -4.30
C GLN A 724 44.36 -17.12 -3.17
N ALA A 725 43.91 -17.25 -1.92
CA ALA A 725 44.76 -17.27 -0.74
C ALA A 725 45.16 -18.72 -0.36
N PRO A 726 46.34 -18.97 0.24
CA PRO A 726 46.89 -20.32 0.43
C PRO A 726 46.24 -21.11 1.59
N GLU A 727 46.08 -22.42 1.40
CA GLU A 727 45.48 -23.39 2.34
C GLU A 727 46.20 -23.48 3.71
N PRO A 728 45.45 -23.55 4.84
CA PRO A 728 46.01 -23.91 6.15
C PRO A 728 46.11 -25.44 6.35
N PRO A 729 47.03 -25.91 7.23
CA PRO A 729 47.30 -27.33 7.43
C PRO A 729 46.22 -28.05 8.27
N PRO A 730 46.12 -29.39 8.19
CA PRO A 730 45.03 -30.15 8.79
C PRO A 730 45.14 -30.29 10.32
N PRO A 731 44.00 -30.37 11.05
CA PRO A 731 44.00 -30.49 12.50
C PRO A 731 44.31 -31.92 13.00
N PRO A 732 44.82 -32.07 14.24
CA PRO A 732 45.18 -33.36 14.82
C PRO A 732 43.96 -34.16 15.32
N PRO A 733 44.09 -35.49 15.48
CA PRO A 733 42.97 -36.39 15.77
C PRO A 733 42.50 -36.36 17.24
N SER A 734 41.19 -36.50 17.43
CA SER A 734 40.46 -36.49 18.70
C SER A 734 40.71 -37.75 19.56
N PRO A 735 40.64 -37.66 20.91
CA PRO A 735 40.80 -38.81 21.82
C PRO A 735 39.49 -39.61 22.02
N PRO A 736 39.56 -40.86 22.51
CA PRO A 736 38.42 -41.78 22.61
C PRO A 736 37.54 -41.55 23.85
N PRO A 737 36.28 -42.04 23.86
CA PRO A 737 35.27 -41.67 24.85
C PRO A 737 35.45 -42.41 26.19
N ALA A 738 35.19 -41.68 27.28
CA ALA A 738 35.20 -42.19 28.65
C ALA A 738 33.81 -42.75 29.06
N ALA A 739 33.85 -43.85 29.79
CA ALA A 739 32.71 -44.67 30.19
C ALA A 739 31.79 -44.03 31.25
N ALA A 740 30.50 -44.36 31.12
CA ALA A 740 29.39 -43.96 31.98
C ALA A 740 29.51 -44.41 33.44
N LEU A 741 29.11 -43.53 34.37
CA LEU A 741 28.87 -43.81 35.78
C LEU A 741 27.38 -43.68 36.08
N ALA A 742 26.81 -44.74 36.66
CA ALA A 742 25.41 -44.86 37.02
C ALA A 742 25.04 -44.04 38.28
N VAL A 743 23.86 -43.42 38.27
CA VAL A 743 23.25 -42.70 39.41
C VAL A 743 22.05 -43.53 39.95
N PRO A 744 21.83 -43.63 41.27
CA PRO A 744 20.89 -44.58 41.87
C PRO A 744 19.43 -44.05 42.00
N LYS A 745 18.49 -45.00 42.07
CA LYS A 745 17.03 -44.82 42.22
C LYS A 745 16.62 -44.06 43.49
N PRO A 746 15.57 -43.20 43.45
CA PRO A 746 14.91 -42.70 44.65
C PRO A 746 13.80 -43.65 45.15
N LEU A 747 13.73 -43.72 46.48
CA LEU A 747 12.83 -44.52 47.31
C LEU A 747 11.39 -43.99 47.35
N THR A 748 10.46 -44.95 47.45
CA THR A 748 9.02 -44.78 47.68
C THR A 748 8.70 -44.43 49.14
N ILE A 749 7.87 -43.41 49.37
CA ILE A 749 7.19 -43.16 50.65
C ILE A 749 5.70 -43.52 50.50
N LYS A 750 5.21 -44.40 51.38
CA LYS A 750 3.82 -44.85 51.47
C LYS A 750 2.98 -43.88 52.31
N ILE A 751 1.81 -43.48 51.80
CA ILE A 751 0.69 -42.95 52.60
C ILE A 751 -0.52 -43.86 52.34
N GLY A 752 -1.15 -44.32 53.43
CA GLY A 752 -2.16 -45.37 53.44
C GLY A 752 -3.61 -44.87 53.30
N ALA A 753 -4.33 -45.58 52.42
CA ALA A 753 -5.69 -46.13 52.52
C ALA A 753 -6.88 -45.25 52.98
N VAL A 754 -7.81 -45.04 52.03
CA VAL A 754 -9.26 -45.05 52.28
C VAL A 754 -9.93 -46.03 51.29
N LYS A 755 -10.82 -46.88 51.83
CA LYS A 755 -11.48 -48.05 51.23
C LYS A 755 -12.41 -47.72 50.06
N ALA A 756 -12.29 -48.50 48.97
CA ALA A 756 -13.27 -48.61 47.90
C ALA A 756 -14.42 -49.59 48.26
N ARG A 757 -15.63 -49.29 47.79
CA ARG A 757 -16.80 -50.20 47.73
C ARG A 757 -17.23 -50.34 46.26
N PRO A 758 -17.84 -51.47 45.85
CA PRO A 758 -17.79 -51.98 44.48
C PRO A 758 -18.93 -51.49 43.58
N ALA A 759 -18.67 -51.51 42.28
CA ALA A 759 -19.61 -51.28 41.19
C ALA A 759 -20.59 -52.47 41.01
N PRO A 760 -21.87 -52.24 40.67
CA PRO A 760 -22.75 -53.28 40.16
C PRO A 760 -22.75 -53.33 38.62
N ALA A 761 -22.83 -54.56 38.12
CA ALA A 761 -22.88 -54.94 36.72
C ALA A 761 -24.22 -54.63 36.03
N ALA A 762 -24.15 -54.57 34.69
CA ALA A 762 -25.24 -54.34 33.74
C ALA A 762 -26.38 -55.39 33.78
N PRO A 763 -27.58 -55.03 33.29
CA PRO A 763 -28.47 -55.97 32.63
C PRO A 763 -28.70 -55.61 31.16
N ALA A 764 -28.81 -56.67 30.36
CA ALA A 764 -29.03 -56.68 28.93
C ALA A 764 -30.46 -56.29 28.49
N SER A 765 -30.52 -55.93 27.21
CA SER A 765 -31.60 -55.52 26.31
C SER A 765 -32.93 -56.29 26.30
N ALA A 766 -34.03 -55.55 26.15
CA ALA A 766 -35.18 -55.85 25.26
C ALA A 766 -36.00 -54.55 25.01
N PRO A 767 -36.84 -54.46 23.96
CA PRO A 767 -36.86 -53.33 23.01
C PRO A 767 -37.97 -52.30 23.25
N VAL A 768 -37.69 -51.03 22.92
CA VAL A 768 -38.60 -49.87 23.03
C VAL A 768 -38.61 -49.16 21.66
N PRO A 769 -39.79 -48.68 21.18
CA PRO A 769 -40.17 -48.59 19.76
C PRO A 769 -39.46 -47.45 19.02
N PRO A 770 -39.48 -47.44 17.66
CA PRO A 770 -38.75 -46.44 16.90
C PRO A 770 -39.29 -45.05 17.24
N PRO A 771 -38.42 -44.08 17.59
CA PRO A 771 -38.84 -42.70 17.62
C PRO A 771 -39.05 -42.27 16.17
N VAL A 772 -40.27 -41.80 15.94
CA VAL A 772 -40.75 -41.12 14.74
C VAL A 772 -39.66 -40.19 14.21
N ILE A 773 -39.22 -40.44 12.97
CA ILE A 773 -38.39 -39.51 12.21
C ILE A 773 -39.22 -38.22 12.10
N PRO A 774 -38.77 -37.07 12.66
CA PRO A 774 -39.34 -35.81 12.27
C PRO A 774 -39.01 -35.66 10.78
N GLU A 775 -40.04 -35.56 9.95
CA GLU A 775 -39.95 -35.04 8.59
C GLU A 775 -38.89 -33.93 8.58
N ALA A 776 -37.83 -34.15 7.80
CA ALA A 776 -36.75 -33.19 7.65
C ALA A 776 -37.38 -31.83 7.34
N ALA A 777 -37.34 -30.93 8.30
CA ALA A 777 -37.62 -29.54 8.04
C ALA A 777 -36.63 -29.14 6.95
N ALA A 778 -37.13 -28.89 5.75
CA ALA A 778 -36.33 -28.38 4.66
C ALA A 778 -35.51 -27.21 5.20
N LEU A 779 -34.19 -27.40 5.26
CA LEU A 779 -33.26 -26.30 5.49
C LEU A 779 -33.66 -25.20 4.50
N PRO A 780 -33.75 -23.93 4.93
CA PRO A 780 -33.98 -22.85 3.97
C PRO A 780 -32.92 -22.98 2.86
N HIS A 781 -33.31 -22.75 1.60
CA HIS A 781 -32.42 -22.89 0.43
C HIS A 781 -31.11 -22.09 0.54
N THR A 782 -30.98 -21.23 1.55
CA THR A 782 -29.83 -20.41 1.90
C THR A 782 -28.72 -21.13 2.68
N ARG A 783 -28.84 -22.43 3.02
CA ARG A 783 -27.75 -23.20 3.67
C ARG A 783 -27.55 -24.58 3.04
N LEU A 784 -26.29 -24.97 2.86
CA LEU A 784 -25.86 -26.29 2.40
C LEU A 784 -24.69 -26.76 3.28
N GLU A 785 -24.71 -28.02 3.72
CA GLU A 785 -23.61 -28.64 4.44
C GLU A 785 -23.26 -29.97 3.76
N VAL A 786 -21.98 -30.13 3.41
CA VAL A 786 -21.45 -31.29 2.72
C VAL A 786 -20.27 -31.82 3.52
N THR A 787 -20.23 -33.13 3.73
CA THR A 787 -19.04 -33.81 4.26
C THR A 787 -18.42 -34.62 3.13
N ILE A 788 -17.13 -34.43 2.89
CA ILE A 788 -16.33 -35.18 1.92
C ILE A 788 -15.22 -35.94 2.65
N GLY A 789 -14.80 -37.07 2.10
CA GLY A 789 -13.59 -37.74 2.57
C GLY A 789 -12.34 -37.01 2.09
N ASN A 790 -11.18 -37.34 2.65
CA ASN A 790 -9.87 -36.97 2.10
C ASN A 790 -9.54 -37.72 0.79
N ASP A 791 -10.43 -37.62 -0.19
CA ASP A 791 -10.34 -38.23 -1.51
C ASP A 791 -10.66 -37.16 -2.56
N LEU A 792 -9.74 -36.95 -3.52
CA LEU A 792 -9.90 -35.94 -4.57
C LEU A 792 -11.09 -36.25 -5.50
N ASP A 793 -11.52 -37.51 -5.61
CA ASP A 793 -12.68 -37.88 -6.43
C ASP A 793 -14.00 -37.28 -5.88
N GLU A 794 -14.07 -36.97 -4.57
CA GLU A 794 -15.22 -36.31 -3.95
C GLU A 794 -15.38 -34.84 -4.36
N LEU A 795 -14.34 -34.20 -4.92
CA LEU A 795 -14.41 -32.82 -5.43
C LEU A 795 -15.41 -32.68 -6.58
N THR A 796 -15.53 -33.72 -7.41
CA THR A 796 -16.54 -33.76 -8.49
C THR A 796 -17.96 -33.69 -7.91
N ARG A 797 -18.21 -34.41 -6.81
CA ARG A 797 -19.51 -34.40 -6.13
C ARG A 797 -19.77 -33.06 -5.44
N LEU A 798 -18.74 -32.48 -4.82
CA LEU A 798 -18.85 -31.17 -4.18
C LEU A 798 -19.19 -30.07 -5.21
N ALA A 799 -18.51 -30.05 -6.35
CA ALA A 799 -18.74 -29.06 -7.41
C ALA A 799 -20.20 -29.09 -7.91
N MET A 800 -20.75 -30.28 -8.15
CA MET A 800 -22.17 -30.43 -8.53
C MET A 800 -23.15 -29.88 -7.49
N LEU A 801 -22.83 -30.02 -6.19
CA LEU A 801 -23.67 -29.52 -5.10
C LEU A 801 -23.57 -27.99 -4.96
N VAL A 802 -22.40 -27.42 -5.23
CA VAL A 802 -22.18 -25.97 -5.26
C VAL A 802 -22.96 -25.33 -6.42
N ASP A 803 -22.90 -25.92 -7.62
CA ASP A 803 -23.64 -25.45 -8.78
C ASP A 803 -25.15 -25.41 -8.52
N ASP A 804 -25.72 -26.50 -7.99
CA ASP A 804 -27.14 -26.59 -7.63
C ASP A 804 -27.52 -25.58 -6.52
N PHE A 805 -26.62 -25.31 -5.58
CA PHE A 805 -26.84 -24.31 -4.52
C PHE A 805 -26.85 -22.88 -5.06
N VAL A 806 -25.90 -22.53 -5.94
CA VAL A 806 -25.81 -21.21 -6.58
C VAL A 806 -27.02 -20.96 -7.47
N GLU A 807 -27.43 -21.95 -8.27
CA GLU A 807 -28.60 -21.88 -9.15
C GLU A 807 -29.89 -21.65 -8.34
N LYS A 808 -30.11 -22.43 -7.27
CA LYS A 808 -31.31 -22.31 -6.43
C LYS A 808 -31.43 -20.99 -5.69
N ASN A 809 -30.32 -20.31 -5.42
CA ASN A 809 -30.29 -19.01 -4.75
C ASN A 809 -30.26 -17.82 -5.73
N GLY A 810 -30.38 -18.06 -7.04
CA GLY A 810 -30.46 -17.01 -8.06
C GLY A 810 -29.18 -16.18 -8.20
N MET A 811 -28.03 -16.78 -7.88
CA MET A 811 -26.73 -16.13 -7.96
C MET A 811 -26.15 -16.21 -9.39
N PRO A 812 -25.35 -15.22 -9.83
CA PRO A 812 -24.62 -15.28 -11.09
C PRO A 812 -23.73 -16.53 -11.20
N GLU A 813 -23.75 -17.22 -12.34
CA GLU A 813 -23.00 -18.46 -12.61
C GLU A 813 -21.48 -18.33 -12.36
N ARG A 814 -20.91 -17.14 -12.60
CA ARG A 814 -19.50 -16.80 -12.27
C ARG A 814 -19.11 -17.07 -10.81
N ILE A 815 -20.08 -17.01 -9.88
CA ILE A 815 -19.84 -17.24 -8.46
C ILE A 815 -19.59 -18.72 -8.21
N SER A 816 -20.35 -19.60 -8.87
CA SER A 816 -20.15 -21.05 -8.79
C SER A 816 -18.74 -21.42 -9.23
N PHE A 817 -18.29 -20.84 -10.34
CA PHE A 817 -16.96 -21.05 -10.86
C PHE A 817 -15.87 -20.62 -9.87
N ASN A 818 -15.93 -19.38 -9.37
CA ASN A 818 -14.95 -18.86 -8.41
C ASN A 818 -14.90 -19.71 -7.13
N LEU A 819 -16.06 -20.16 -6.63
CA LEU A 819 -16.13 -21.06 -5.48
C LEU A 819 -15.51 -22.42 -5.78
N ASN A 820 -15.91 -23.06 -6.87
CA ASN A 820 -15.40 -24.36 -7.24
C ASN A 820 -13.88 -24.33 -7.41
N LEU A 821 -13.34 -23.29 -8.06
CA LEU A 821 -11.89 -23.11 -8.18
C LEU A 821 -11.22 -22.91 -6.81
N CYS A 822 -11.78 -22.08 -5.93
CA CYS A 822 -11.21 -21.87 -4.60
C CYS A 822 -11.28 -23.13 -3.72
N LEU A 823 -12.38 -23.88 -3.81
CA LEU A 823 -12.57 -25.13 -3.12
C LEU A 823 -11.61 -26.20 -3.64
N ASP A 824 -11.44 -26.31 -4.95
CA ASP A 824 -10.51 -27.22 -5.61
C ASP A 824 -9.08 -26.97 -5.12
N GLU A 825 -8.64 -25.71 -5.08
CA GLU A 825 -7.31 -25.35 -4.58
C GLU A 825 -7.12 -25.64 -3.09
N LEU A 826 -8.04 -25.17 -2.24
CA LEU A 826 -7.90 -25.30 -0.80
C LEU A 826 -8.02 -26.76 -0.36
N ILE A 827 -8.99 -27.49 -0.89
CA ILE A 827 -9.22 -28.89 -0.53
C ILE A 827 -8.14 -29.79 -1.14
N THR A 828 -7.68 -29.54 -2.37
CA THR A 828 -6.54 -30.29 -2.92
C THR A 828 -5.30 -30.12 -2.06
N ASN A 829 -5.06 -28.91 -1.54
CA ASN A 829 -3.95 -28.69 -0.61
C ASN A 829 -4.14 -29.42 0.73
N ILE A 830 -5.36 -29.39 1.29
CA ILE A 830 -5.68 -30.12 2.53
C ILE A 830 -5.49 -31.63 2.34
N VAL A 831 -6.00 -32.20 1.23
CA VAL A 831 -5.93 -33.65 0.96
C VAL A 831 -4.50 -34.08 0.61
N SER A 832 -3.78 -33.30 -0.18
CA SER A 832 -2.46 -33.69 -0.69
C SER A 832 -1.31 -33.43 0.29
N TYR A 833 -1.46 -32.43 1.17
CA TYR A 833 -0.38 -31.98 2.05
C TYR A 833 -0.77 -31.87 3.53
N GLY A 834 -2.06 -31.97 3.86
CA GLY A 834 -2.56 -31.75 5.22
C GLY A 834 -2.52 -32.98 6.15
N TYR A 835 -2.50 -34.20 5.59
CA TYR A 835 -2.54 -35.45 6.37
C TYR A 835 -1.22 -36.23 6.25
N ASP A 836 -0.75 -36.76 7.37
CA ASP A 836 0.48 -37.58 7.47
C ASP A 836 0.21 -39.09 7.52
N ASP A 837 -1.05 -39.48 7.45
CA ASP A 837 -1.45 -40.88 7.55
C ASP A 837 -2.43 -41.28 6.44
N ASP A 838 -2.60 -42.59 6.28
CA ASP A 838 -3.52 -43.18 5.30
C ASP A 838 -4.92 -43.41 5.88
N HIS A 839 -5.28 -42.79 7.01
CA HIS A 839 -6.61 -42.93 7.58
C HIS A 839 -7.62 -42.10 6.78
N ARG A 840 -8.89 -42.46 6.93
CA ARG A 840 -9.99 -41.71 6.33
C ARG A 840 -10.32 -40.52 7.23
N HIS A 841 -10.11 -39.32 6.71
CA HIS A 841 -10.47 -38.06 7.34
C HIS A 841 -11.74 -37.47 6.72
N GLU A 842 -12.45 -36.65 7.49
CA GLU A 842 -13.67 -35.98 7.06
C GLU A 842 -13.44 -34.47 6.97
N ILE A 843 -13.69 -33.90 5.79
CA ILE A 843 -13.66 -32.46 5.56
C ILE A 843 -15.11 -31.98 5.46
N HIS A 844 -15.50 -31.04 6.32
CA HIS A 844 -16.84 -30.46 6.33
C HIS A 844 -16.84 -29.11 5.60
N VAL A 845 -17.63 -29.01 4.55
CA VAL A 845 -17.81 -27.78 3.77
C VAL A 845 -19.23 -27.25 3.99
N ARG A 846 -19.34 -26.03 4.50
CA ARG A 846 -20.61 -25.35 4.83
C ARG A 846 -20.77 -24.10 4.00
N PHE A 847 -21.93 -23.94 3.40
CA PHE A 847 -22.34 -22.74 2.68
C PHE A 847 -23.52 -22.09 3.39
N SER A 848 -23.48 -20.77 3.52
CA SER A 848 -24.60 -19.98 4.00
C SER A 848 -24.72 -18.66 3.24
N LEU A 849 -25.95 -18.24 2.98
CA LEU A 849 -26.26 -16.95 2.38
C LEU A 849 -26.83 -16.00 3.45
N GLU A 850 -26.10 -14.93 3.75
CA GLU A 850 -26.46 -13.92 4.75
C GLU A 850 -26.44 -12.52 4.11
N ASP A 851 -27.57 -11.80 4.12
CA ASP A 851 -27.73 -10.47 3.51
C ASP A 851 -27.22 -10.35 2.06
N GLY A 852 -27.37 -11.43 1.28
CA GLY A 852 -26.91 -11.51 -0.10
C GLY A 852 -25.42 -11.83 -0.25
N THR A 853 -24.64 -11.89 0.84
CA THR A 853 -23.25 -12.34 0.83
C THR A 853 -23.19 -13.85 1.04
N LEU A 854 -22.48 -14.55 0.15
CA LEU A 854 -22.18 -15.96 0.31
C LEU A 854 -21.01 -16.14 1.27
N ILE A 855 -21.17 -17.06 2.22
CA ILE A 855 -20.14 -17.47 3.16
C ILE A 855 -19.89 -18.96 2.95
N CYS A 856 -18.64 -19.33 2.70
CA CYS A 856 -18.19 -20.71 2.63
C CYS A 856 -17.21 -20.98 3.79
N GLN A 857 -17.43 -22.07 4.52
CA GLN A 857 -16.54 -22.54 5.58
C GLN A 857 -16.05 -23.94 5.27
N ILE A 858 -14.73 -24.15 5.32
CA ILE A 858 -14.08 -25.45 5.22
C ILE A 858 -13.54 -25.78 6.61
N VAL A 859 -13.88 -26.96 7.12
CA VAL A 859 -13.43 -27.45 8.42
C VAL A 859 -12.81 -28.83 8.25
N ASP A 860 -11.56 -28.98 8.65
CA ASP A 860 -10.79 -30.21 8.56
C ASP A 860 -9.94 -30.42 9.82
N ASP A 861 -9.48 -31.66 10.04
CA ASP A 861 -8.60 -32.06 11.14
C ASP A 861 -7.14 -32.23 10.70
N ALA A 862 -6.76 -31.62 9.57
CA ALA A 862 -5.39 -31.66 9.06
C ALA A 862 -4.43 -30.87 9.96
N LYS A 863 -3.14 -30.92 9.61
CA LYS A 863 -2.11 -30.08 10.27
C LYS A 863 -2.49 -28.61 10.24
N GLU A 864 -2.10 -27.90 11.30
CA GLU A 864 -2.27 -26.45 11.38
C GLU A 864 -1.47 -25.79 10.25
N TYR A 865 -2.17 -25.02 9.42
CA TYR A 865 -1.60 -24.31 8.28
C TYR A 865 -2.54 -23.17 7.88
N ASP A 866 -2.10 -21.92 8.01
CA ASP A 866 -2.84 -20.76 7.47
C ASP A 866 -2.45 -20.52 6.01
N PRO A 867 -3.29 -20.90 5.03
CA PRO A 867 -2.95 -20.73 3.63
C PRO A 867 -2.78 -19.25 3.26
N PHE A 868 -3.39 -18.30 3.98
CA PHE A 868 -3.37 -16.90 3.60
C PHE A 868 -2.16 -16.13 4.11
N THR A 869 -1.46 -16.62 5.13
CA THR A 869 -0.23 -16.00 5.64
C THR A 869 1.02 -16.82 5.36
N GLU A 870 0.89 -18.15 5.24
CA GLU A 870 2.04 -19.06 5.11
C GLU A 870 2.33 -19.48 3.66
N ALA A 871 1.40 -19.24 2.72
CA ALA A 871 1.67 -19.49 1.30
C ALA A 871 2.58 -18.40 0.70
N PRO A 872 3.60 -18.77 -0.09
CA PRO A 872 4.50 -17.80 -0.73
C PRO A 872 3.75 -16.90 -1.73
N GLU A 873 4.12 -15.62 -1.84
CA GLU A 873 3.53 -14.73 -2.85
C GLU A 873 4.06 -15.12 -4.25
N PRO A 874 3.19 -15.29 -5.26
CA PRO A 874 3.63 -15.68 -6.59
C PRO A 874 4.33 -14.52 -7.29
N ASP A 875 5.48 -14.79 -7.89
CA ASP A 875 6.16 -13.85 -8.79
C ASP A 875 5.42 -13.80 -10.14
N LEU A 876 4.69 -12.69 -10.37
CA LEU A 876 3.87 -12.47 -11.56
C LEU A 876 4.68 -11.96 -12.76
N ASP A 877 5.93 -11.53 -12.54
CA ASP A 877 6.81 -10.92 -13.54
C ASP A 877 7.81 -11.93 -14.13
N ALA A 878 8.05 -13.05 -13.44
CA ALA A 878 8.86 -14.16 -13.94
C ALA A 878 8.14 -15.02 -15.00
N GLY A 879 8.92 -15.55 -15.96
CA GLY A 879 8.46 -16.51 -16.96
C GLY A 879 8.08 -17.85 -16.32
N VAL A 880 7.13 -18.58 -16.91
CA VAL A 880 6.48 -19.78 -16.34
C VAL A 880 7.47 -20.85 -15.87
N ASP A 881 8.57 -21.05 -16.60
CA ASP A 881 9.58 -22.07 -16.29
C ASP A 881 10.49 -21.70 -15.10
N ASP A 882 10.53 -20.42 -14.71
CA ASP A 882 11.38 -19.87 -13.64
C ASP A 882 10.61 -19.54 -12.36
N ARG A 883 9.28 -19.75 -12.34
CA ARG A 883 8.44 -19.45 -11.16
C ARG A 883 8.66 -20.48 -10.05
N PRO A 884 8.78 -20.06 -8.78
CA PRO A 884 8.77 -20.98 -7.65
C PRO A 884 7.44 -21.75 -7.60
N ILE A 885 7.51 -23.06 -7.36
CA ILE A 885 6.34 -23.93 -7.24
C ILE A 885 5.64 -23.61 -5.91
N GLY A 886 4.43 -23.05 -5.96
CA GLY A 886 3.60 -22.77 -4.78
C GLY A 886 3.01 -21.35 -4.77
N GLY A 887 1.92 -21.14 -4.03
CA GLY A 887 1.36 -19.80 -3.78
C GLY A 887 0.36 -19.26 -4.81
N LEU A 888 0.42 -19.72 -6.07
CA LEU A 888 -0.49 -19.27 -7.13
C LEU A 888 -1.96 -19.61 -6.86
N GLY A 889 -2.23 -20.79 -6.29
CA GLY A 889 -3.57 -21.23 -5.89
C GLY A 889 -4.19 -20.29 -4.85
N VAL A 890 -3.46 -20.03 -3.77
CA VAL A 890 -3.89 -19.12 -2.68
C VAL A 890 -4.02 -17.68 -3.16
N PHE A 891 -3.11 -17.20 -4.01
CA PHE A 891 -3.20 -15.87 -4.61
C PHE A 891 -4.52 -15.69 -5.38
N LEU A 892 -4.92 -16.69 -6.16
CA LEU A 892 -6.20 -16.67 -6.86
C LEU A 892 -7.40 -16.71 -5.91
N VAL A 893 -7.30 -17.42 -4.78
CA VAL A 893 -8.35 -17.40 -3.74
C VAL A 893 -8.50 -15.99 -3.15
N LYS A 894 -7.39 -15.29 -2.88
CA LYS A 894 -7.40 -13.91 -2.38
C LYS A 894 -7.96 -12.90 -3.40
N GLU A 895 -7.70 -13.11 -4.69
CA GLU A 895 -8.23 -12.27 -5.77
C GLU A 895 -9.72 -12.51 -6.03
N PHE A 896 -10.18 -13.76 -5.95
CA PHE A 896 -11.56 -14.11 -6.27
C PHE A 896 -12.54 -13.92 -5.12
N MET A 897 -12.08 -13.92 -3.86
CA MET A 897 -12.93 -13.74 -2.68
C MET A 897 -12.80 -12.31 -2.13
N ASP A 898 -13.90 -11.74 -1.63
CA ASP A 898 -13.86 -10.35 -1.14
C ASP A 898 -13.22 -10.25 0.25
N ARG A 899 -13.24 -11.36 0.98
CA ARG A 899 -12.55 -11.55 2.27
C ARG A 899 -12.24 -13.03 2.45
N THR A 900 -11.11 -13.30 3.09
CA THR A 900 -10.69 -14.63 3.52
C THR A 900 -10.22 -14.56 4.97
N GLU A 901 -10.41 -15.63 5.72
CA GLU A 901 -10.00 -15.72 7.13
C GLU A 901 -9.67 -17.16 7.45
N TYR A 902 -8.64 -17.35 8.27
CA TYR A 902 -8.27 -18.63 8.83
C TYR A 902 -8.29 -18.53 10.36
N ARG A 903 -8.72 -19.61 11.01
CA ARG A 903 -8.64 -19.76 12.45
C ARG A 903 -8.53 -21.23 12.81
N ARG A 904 -7.69 -21.54 13.80
CA ARG A 904 -7.64 -22.85 14.45
C ARG A 904 -8.63 -22.91 15.63
N ASP A 905 -9.43 -23.97 15.71
CA ASP A 905 -10.35 -24.24 16.83
C ASP A 905 -10.13 -25.66 17.34
N GLY A 906 -9.32 -25.79 18.40
CA GLY A 906 -8.90 -27.09 18.93
C GLY A 906 -8.00 -27.84 17.93
N ASP A 907 -8.43 -29.05 17.55
CA ASP A 907 -7.77 -29.90 16.58
C ASP A 907 -8.26 -29.68 15.13
N ARG A 908 -9.06 -28.64 14.89
CA ARG A 908 -9.64 -28.36 13.57
C ARG A 908 -9.19 -27.04 12.97
N ASN A 909 -8.84 -27.06 11.69
CA ASN A 909 -8.70 -25.87 10.85
C ASN A 909 -10.08 -25.35 10.45
N ILE A 910 -10.25 -24.03 10.42
CA ILE A 910 -11.45 -23.38 9.91
C ILE A 910 -11.04 -22.28 8.94
N VAL A 911 -11.24 -22.53 7.65
CA VAL A 911 -11.08 -21.54 6.58
C VAL A 911 -12.44 -20.96 6.24
N THR A 912 -12.58 -19.64 6.27
CA THR A 912 -13.82 -18.94 5.90
C THR A 912 -13.58 -18.01 4.71
N LEU A 913 -14.45 -18.11 3.70
CA LEU A 913 -14.43 -17.31 2.48
C LEU A 913 -15.74 -16.52 2.37
N TRP A 914 -15.67 -15.24 1.99
CA TRP A 914 -16.84 -14.40 1.74
C TRP A 914 -16.87 -13.90 0.31
N LYS A 915 -18.04 -13.99 -0.33
CA LYS A 915 -18.26 -13.45 -1.68
C LYS A 915 -19.59 -12.73 -1.82
N ARG A 916 -19.55 -11.50 -2.33
CA ARG A 916 -20.73 -10.71 -2.71
C ARG A 916 -21.07 -10.94 -4.21
N PRO A 917 -22.37 -10.91 -4.58
CA PRO A 917 -22.82 -11.28 -5.92
C PRO A 917 -22.41 -10.35 -7.05
#